data_AF-K9ZSL2-F1
#
_entry.id   AF-K9ZSL2-F1
#
_cell.length_a   1.000
_cell.length_b   1.000
_cell.length_c   1.000
_cell.angle_alpha   90.00
_cell.angle_beta   90.00
_cell.angle_gamma   90.00
#
_symmetry.space_group_name_H-M   'P 1'
#
loop_
_entity.id
_entity.type
_entity.pdbx_description
1 polymer ?
#
loop_
_entity_poly.entity_id
_entity_poly.type
_entity_poly.pdbx_seq_one_letter_code
_entity_poly.pdbx_strand_id
1 'polypeptide(L)'
;MIQRGSSLNYCNYYGFDCGTTNWRIFQVSGTESNQADSISEPQPVSLTICDSARHSLSAALLLNEDSQILACGERAYEDSSIGVNLLDAFKLCFGNNQTVIASDPNRRYTHVEALSYTGKLLSKVLDRLLEEKQNFLGNNNQFIFTHPVHWGKTKNNGEIEGTILNDFAVTIRAYFPDQLHENIHFVSEPEAALLSLVQTKQLQKLVKGYSLIVDIGGGTTDLVAGQWTSEGLQDIRYFGAAYGGNHFDQAIADYIANKFKLDELQQLSLDRQLRYYGRKFKENLSQQARINYHQPVNLIVVLAAPTETNVLRQAISLTCAEFEKITTDGQKYLHDSLLASLEEMELNSGDIGQIILVGGGARLFIVSNILREIFGNSIPIIYGDPPESTVARGAALWGMRSSLLTKKTIDILEELVVNPLPKNEVIINDSQPAVIVQISTVYPTHHLNIMNNNTQIRQEMEQVQAELQSALKEIIILAKKELKPEQFKEIEVEFQELNELLERLKTGLVYIGLFGKTGAGKSAIANSLIGSDIAGVNVANDFTREVMAYQKEPWNIVDVPGIMGDPVYEKMALDEARKSHGLIFVINSEPYEPELKLFEWVHNAVPNIPKIVFVNKWDVLEAGHDDAELKVVRQKITEKMGKFVKSPNDIIYGSARIKQNGTMVRQELPQLLNKMYEDAGTLGQVMNILDPAHRADDLTQNINNKILEVRIKIARKAINGFAVGAVASEFIPFTQLILTPGILASMVFTVIKIMGKQANKEDAKKMTKELLTACGQVLGVEFAAVAAADLLLDIITVVTGPIGAAIALFADVSALGYYKYQRTAILGEVTIEYVRNNYSWAGSQQAVIKRCKETASQHYFSIQKKNK
;
A
#
# COMPACT_ATOMS: atom_id res chain seq x y z
N MET A 1 34.41 -56.01 4.19
CA MET A 1 33.03 -55.56 4.48
C MET A 1 33.11 -54.21 5.17
N ILE A 2 32.95 -53.14 4.39
CA ILE A 2 32.91 -51.75 4.87
C ILE A 2 31.47 -51.50 5.33
N GLN A 3 31.26 -51.22 6.61
CA GLN A 3 29.97 -50.77 7.13
C GLN A 3 29.69 -49.36 6.58
N ARG A 4 28.66 -49.25 5.73
CA ARG A 4 28.04 -47.97 5.37
C ARG A 4 27.36 -47.41 6.61
N GLY A 5 27.94 -46.38 7.23
CA GLY A 5 27.25 -45.53 8.19
C GLY A 5 26.20 -44.70 7.45
N SER A 6 24.93 -44.83 7.84
CA SER A 6 23.87 -43.91 7.45
C SER A 6 24.15 -42.54 8.06
N SER A 7 24.54 -41.55 7.25
CA SER A 7 24.58 -40.15 7.67
C SER A 7 23.15 -39.70 7.97
N LEU A 8 22.80 -39.49 9.24
CA LEU A 8 21.57 -38.79 9.62
C LEU A 8 21.68 -37.36 9.08
N ASN A 9 20.78 -36.98 8.16
CA ASN A 9 20.68 -35.61 7.67
C ASN A 9 20.15 -34.73 8.81
N TYR A 10 21.01 -33.87 9.35
CA TYR A 10 20.62 -32.85 10.32
C TYR A 10 20.03 -31.63 9.60
N CYS A 11 18.93 -31.11 10.14
CA CYS A 11 18.22 -29.91 9.70
C CYS A 11 18.26 -28.89 10.85
N ASN A 12 18.66 -27.64 10.56
CA ASN A 12 18.58 -26.56 11.53
C ASN A 12 17.42 -25.63 11.20
N TYR A 13 16.65 -25.24 12.21
CA TYR A 13 15.59 -24.26 12.12
C TYR A 13 16.07 -22.96 12.78
N TYR A 14 16.14 -21.89 12.01
CA TYR A 14 16.49 -20.56 12.49
C TYR A 14 15.23 -19.70 12.60
N GLY A 15 14.84 -19.36 13.83
CA GLY A 15 13.74 -18.44 14.10
C GLY A 15 14.23 -17.01 14.22
N PHE A 16 13.73 -16.13 13.37
CA PHE A 16 13.99 -14.70 13.34
C PHE A 16 12.78 -13.94 13.87
N ASP A 17 12.95 -13.31 15.03
CA ASP A 17 12.02 -12.31 15.53
C ASP A 17 12.50 -10.93 15.08
N CYS A 18 11.90 -10.39 14.02
CA CYS A 18 12.20 -9.06 13.50
C CYS A 18 11.34 -8.01 14.22
N GLY A 19 11.58 -7.79 15.51
CA GLY A 19 10.82 -6.85 16.32
C GLY A 19 11.06 -5.37 15.95
N THR A 20 10.14 -4.49 16.37
CA THR A 20 10.23 -3.03 16.13
C THR A 20 11.47 -2.39 16.73
N THR A 21 11.86 -2.86 17.92
CA THR A 21 12.95 -2.26 18.70
C THR A 21 14.20 -3.13 18.70
N ASN A 22 14.02 -4.45 18.75
CA ASN A 22 15.09 -5.43 18.87
C ASN A 22 14.78 -6.66 18.02
N TRP A 23 15.78 -7.17 17.32
CA TRP A 23 15.76 -8.44 16.62
C TRP A 23 16.39 -9.53 17.46
N ARG A 24 15.86 -10.75 17.38
CA ARG A 24 16.40 -11.94 18.04
C ARG A 24 16.42 -13.11 17.09
N ILE A 25 17.43 -13.96 17.25
CA ILE A 25 17.62 -15.13 16.41
C ILE A 25 17.83 -16.33 17.31
N PHE A 26 17.05 -17.37 17.11
CA PHE A 26 17.17 -18.64 17.82
C PHE A 26 17.37 -19.77 16.83
N GLN A 27 18.09 -20.80 17.26
CA GLN A 27 18.31 -22.01 16.47
C GLN A 27 17.86 -23.24 17.22
N VAL A 28 17.35 -24.20 16.46
CA VAL A 28 17.01 -25.55 16.90
C VAL A 28 17.59 -26.53 15.89
N SER A 29 18.25 -27.58 16.36
CA SER A 29 18.80 -28.65 15.52
C SER A 29 17.97 -29.92 15.68
N GLY A 30 17.63 -30.56 14.56
CA GLY A 30 16.84 -31.80 14.53
C GLY A 30 17.22 -32.72 13.36
N THR A 31 16.59 -33.89 13.32
CA THR A 31 16.68 -34.87 12.22
C THR A 31 15.43 -34.80 11.35
N GLU A 32 15.54 -35.02 10.03
CA GLU A 32 14.41 -34.99 9.06
C GLU A 32 13.17 -35.82 9.47
N SER A 33 13.34 -36.85 10.30
CA SER A 33 12.20 -37.54 10.93
C SER A 33 11.64 -36.68 12.07
N ASN A 34 10.58 -35.91 11.79
CA ASN A 34 9.76 -35.09 12.70
C ASN A 34 9.22 -35.82 13.97
N GLN A 35 10.08 -36.41 14.78
CA GLN A 35 9.76 -36.94 16.10
C GLN A 35 10.21 -35.92 17.15
N ALA A 36 9.31 -35.51 18.03
CA ALA A 36 9.57 -34.47 19.03
C ALA A 36 10.74 -34.79 19.98
N ASP A 37 11.12 -36.08 20.09
CA ASP A 37 12.18 -36.56 20.99
C ASP A 37 13.62 -36.44 20.42
N SER A 38 13.81 -36.04 19.15
CA SER A 38 15.13 -35.95 18.51
C SER A 38 15.64 -34.53 18.27
N ILE A 39 15.02 -33.52 18.89
CA ILE A 39 15.24 -32.10 18.60
C ILE A 39 15.83 -31.37 19.83
N SER A 40 16.82 -30.51 19.60
CA SER A 40 17.48 -29.75 20.67
C SER A 40 16.59 -28.65 21.24
N GLU A 41 16.84 -28.25 22.50
CA GLU A 41 16.20 -27.04 23.04
C GLU A 41 16.58 -25.78 22.22
N PRO A 42 15.65 -24.82 22.01
CA PRO A 42 15.96 -23.57 21.32
C PRO A 42 17.09 -22.79 22.00
N GLN A 43 18.15 -22.51 21.25
CA GLN A 43 19.32 -21.75 21.73
C GLN A 43 19.42 -20.38 21.03
N PRO A 44 19.78 -19.29 21.75
CA PRO A 44 20.01 -18.01 21.13
C PRO A 44 21.23 -18.06 20.21
N VAL A 45 21.10 -17.50 19.02
CA VAL A 45 22.23 -17.34 18.09
C VAL A 45 22.99 -16.08 18.50
N SER A 46 24.13 -16.27 19.16
CA SER A 46 25.01 -15.17 19.52
C SER A 46 25.86 -14.75 18.31
N LEU A 47 25.79 -13.46 17.99
CA LEU A 47 26.58 -12.75 16.97
C LEU A 47 27.30 -11.58 17.64
N THR A 48 28.48 -11.17 17.15
CA THR A 48 29.21 -10.02 17.74
C THR A 48 28.49 -8.68 17.59
N ILE A 49 27.56 -8.57 16.64
CA ILE A 49 26.72 -7.37 16.47
C ILE A 49 25.57 -7.31 17.48
N CYS A 50 25.26 -8.41 18.17
CA CYS A 50 24.22 -8.46 19.18
C CYS A 50 24.76 -8.02 20.55
N ASP A 51 23.86 -7.48 21.39
CA ASP A 51 24.09 -7.35 22.83
C ASP A 51 24.26 -8.75 23.42
N SER A 52 25.44 -9.04 23.98
CA SER A 52 25.79 -10.36 24.50
C SER A 52 25.02 -10.75 25.76
N ALA A 53 24.57 -9.78 26.57
CA ALA A 53 23.79 -10.03 27.78
C ALA A 53 22.32 -10.30 27.46
N ARG A 54 21.81 -9.74 26.36
CA ARG A 54 20.38 -9.80 25.99
C ARG A 54 20.09 -10.68 24.77
N HIS A 55 21.14 -11.14 24.09
CA HIS A 55 21.07 -11.89 22.84
C HIS A 55 20.15 -11.23 21.80
N SER A 56 20.25 -9.90 21.67
CA SER A 56 19.39 -9.10 20.81
C SER A 56 20.16 -8.04 20.04
N LEU A 57 19.68 -7.69 18.85
CA LEU A 57 20.21 -6.63 18.01
C LEU A 57 19.20 -5.48 17.96
N SER A 58 19.59 -4.26 18.38
CA SER A 58 18.73 -3.08 18.21
C SER A 58 18.37 -2.88 16.73
N ALA A 59 17.08 -2.65 16.43
CA ALA A 59 16.60 -2.40 15.06
C ALA A 59 16.94 -0.96 14.63
N ALA A 60 18.23 -0.71 14.40
CA ALA A 60 18.75 0.60 14.05
C ALA A 60 19.92 0.51 13.05
N LEU A 61 20.00 1.52 12.18
CA LEU A 61 21.04 1.69 11.17
C LEU A 61 21.59 3.11 11.24
N LEU A 62 22.90 3.24 11.11
CA LEU A 62 23.56 4.52 10.90
C LEU A 62 24.09 4.53 9.47
N LEU A 63 23.55 5.43 8.63
CA LEU A 63 23.93 5.52 7.22
C LEU A 63 24.73 6.78 6.94
N ASN A 64 25.83 6.66 6.19
CA ASN A 64 26.50 7.84 5.66
C ASN A 64 25.65 8.55 4.58
N GLU A 65 26.15 9.68 4.09
CA GLU A 65 25.51 10.47 3.02
C GLU A 65 25.27 9.64 1.74
N ASP A 66 26.11 8.66 1.44
CA ASP A 66 25.98 7.73 0.31
C ASP A 66 25.04 6.54 0.58
N SER A 67 24.27 6.57 1.69
CA SER A 67 23.36 5.51 2.12
C SER A 67 24.02 4.15 2.44
N GLN A 68 25.33 4.14 2.66
CA GLN A 68 26.09 2.98 3.12
C GLN A 68 26.00 2.84 4.64
N ILE A 69 25.94 1.60 5.10
CA ILE A 69 25.81 1.27 6.52
C ILE A 69 27.16 1.49 7.22
N LEU A 70 27.26 2.51 8.07
CA LEU A 70 28.42 2.74 8.93
C LEU A 70 28.36 1.86 10.18
N ALA A 71 27.19 1.80 10.82
CA ALA A 71 26.94 1.01 12.01
C ALA A 71 25.51 0.47 11.99
N CYS A 72 25.28 -0.61 12.73
CA CYS A 72 23.96 -1.19 12.97
C CYS A 72 23.84 -1.59 14.43
N GLY A 73 22.63 -1.88 14.89
CA GLY A 73 22.44 -2.30 16.27
C GLY A 73 22.67 -1.18 17.26
N GLU A 74 23.24 -1.52 18.41
CA GLU A 74 23.51 -0.56 19.48
C GLU A 74 24.54 0.49 19.08
N ARG A 75 25.55 0.07 18.31
CA ARG A 75 26.59 0.96 17.77
C ARG A 75 26.03 2.08 16.91
N ALA A 76 24.91 1.85 16.21
CA ALA A 76 24.27 2.90 15.44
C ALA A 76 23.86 4.10 16.33
N TYR A 77 23.38 3.84 17.55
CA TYR A 77 23.05 4.90 18.51
C TYR A 77 24.30 5.54 19.13
N GLU A 78 25.32 4.74 19.47
CA GLU A 78 26.56 5.23 20.09
C GLU A 78 27.36 6.13 19.13
N ASP A 79 27.47 5.71 17.87
CA ASP A 79 28.23 6.40 16.82
C ASP A 79 27.44 7.56 16.18
N SER A 80 26.13 7.68 16.45
CA SER A 80 25.28 8.78 15.96
C SER A 80 25.72 10.16 16.44
N SER A 81 26.60 10.21 17.45
CA SER A 81 27.22 11.43 17.95
C SER A 81 28.08 12.19 16.91
N ILE A 82 28.33 11.60 15.74
CA ILE A 82 29.20 12.13 14.67
C ILE A 82 28.40 12.80 13.52
N GLY A 83 27.09 13.06 13.68
CA GLY A 83 26.31 13.85 12.71
C GLY A 83 25.95 13.08 11.44
N VAL A 84 25.22 11.97 11.62
CA VAL A 84 24.93 11.01 10.55
C VAL A 84 23.47 10.53 10.62
N ASN A 85 22.91 10.08 9.49
CA ASN A 85 21.52 9.65 9.31
C ASN A 85 21.20 8.36 10.11
N LEU A 86 20.84 8.53 11.38
CA LEU A 86 20.37 7.46 12.26
C LEU A 86 18.92 7.10 11.92
N LEU A 87 18.68 5.82 11.63
CA LEU A 87 17.39 5.24 11.28
C LEU A 87 17.00 4.19 12.33
N ASP A 88 15.79 4.28 12.87
CA ASP A 88 15.21 3.36 13.85
C ASP A 88 13.72 3.12 13.58
N ALA A 89 13.12 2.13 14.26
CA ALA A 89 11.67 1.90 14.31
C ALA A 89 10.96 1.72 12.94
N PHE A 90 11.70 1.31 11.90
CA PHE A 90 11.16 1.17 10.54
C PHE A 90 9.97 0.19 10.44
N LYS A 91 9.90 -0.87 11.26
CA LYS A 91 8.77 -1.84 11.26
C LYS A 91 7.40 -1.16 11.43
N LEU A 92 7.34 -0.05 12.18
CA LEU A 92 6.08 0.70 12.41
C LEU A 92 5.54 1.38 11.14
N CYS A 93 6.40 1.63 10.16
CA CYS A 93 6.05 2.32 8.93
C CYS A 93 5.59 1.36 7.82
N PHE A 94 5.46 0.06 8.10
CA PHE A 94 4.98 -0.90 7.12
C PHE A 94 3.49 -0.66 6.83
N GLY A 95 3.12 -0.63 5.55
CA GLY A 95 1.78 -0.20 5.10
C GLY A 95 1.56 1.33 5.16
N ASN A 96 2.56 2.13 5.54
CA ASN A 96 2.44 3.59 5.49
C ASN A 96 2.52 4.12 4.04
N ASN A 97 1.35 4.40 3.47
CA ASN A 97 1.19 5.01 2.15
C ASN A 97 0.82 6.51 2.25
N GLN A 98 0.99 7.12 3.43
CA GLN A 98 0.65 8.50 3.71
C GLN A 98 1.89 9.39 3.76
N THR A 99 1.70 10.69 3.98
CA THR A 99 2.77 11.68 4.10
C THR A 99 3.76 11.30 5.21
N VAL A 100 5.04 11.38 4.91
CA VAL A 100 6.11 11.18 5.89
C VAL A 100 6.12 12.33 6.90
N ILE A 101 6.12 11.98 8.18
CA ILE A 101 6.15 12.91 9.30
C ILE A 101 7.30 12.48 10.22
N ALA A 102 8.38 13.27 10.26
CA ALA A 102 9.59 12.93 11.01
C ALA A 102 9.34 12.72 12.52
N SER A 103 8.40 13.48 13.10
CA SER A 103 8.03 13.39 14.51
C SER A 103 7.18 12.18 14.87
N ASP A 104 6.50 11.54 13.90
CA ASP A 104 5.60 10.41 14.15
C ASP A 104 6.28 9.08 13.84
N PRO A 105 6.61 8.24 14.85
CA PRO A 105 7.26 6.94 14.64
C PRO A 105 6.57 6.01 13.64
N ASN A 106 5.24 6.11 13.47
CA ASN A 106 4.48 5.28 12.54
C ASN A 106 4.47 5.83 11.10
N ARG A 107 4.91 7.09 10.93
CA ARG A 107 4.95 7.78 9.64
C ARG A 107 6.32 8.36 9.29
N ARG A 108 7.39 7.93 9.98
CA ARG A 108 8.76 8.41 9.72
C ARG A 108 9.29 8.04 8.36
N TYR A 109 8.81 6.94 7.80
CA TYR A 109 9.23 6.42 6.52
C TYR A 109 8.00 5.98 5.73
N THR A 110 8.13 5.97 4.42
CA THR A 110 7.19 5.27 3.55
C THR A 110 7.30 3.75 3.76
N HIS A 111 6.28 3.02 3.33
CA HIS A 111 6.31 1.55 3.33
C HIS A 111 7.57 0.99 2.65
N VAL A 112 7.95 1.55 1.50
CA VAL A 112 9.09 1.09 0.68
C VAL A 112 10.43 1.37 1.37
N GLU A 113 10.60 2.57 1.94
CA GLU A 113 11.82 2.90 2.70
C GLU A 113 11.98 1.98 3.91
N ALA A 114 10.89 1.73 4.63
CA ALA A 114 10.90 0.86 5.79
C ALA A 114 11.30 -0.58 5.45
N LEU A 115 10.78 -1.13 4.34
CA LEU A 115 11.21 -2.44 3.81
C LEU A 115 12.67 -2.43 3.39
N SER A 116 13.13 -1.38 2.71
CA SER A 116 14.52 -1.23 2.30
C SER A 116 15.47 -1.21 3.50
N TYR A 117 15.15 -0.46 4.56
CA TYR A 117 15.97 -0.41 5.78
C TYR A 117 15.98 -1.75 6.52
N THR A 118 14.83 -2.45 6.53
CA THR A 118 14.74 -3.81 7.07
C THR A 118 15.65 -4.76 6.32
N GLY A 119 15.64 -4.71 4.98
CA GLY A 119 16.53 -5.47 4.13
C GLY A 119 18.02 -5.15 4.36
N LYS A 120 18.37 -3.87 4.50
CA LYS A 120 19.74 -3.43 4.84
C LYS A 120 20.22 -3.97 6.19
N LEU A 121 19.35 -3.98 7.21
CA LEU A 121 19.71 -4.56 8.51
C LEU A 121 19.87 -6.08 8.39
N LEU A 122 18.95 -6.74 7.68
CA LEU A 122 19.03 -8.18 7.42
C LEU A 122 20.32 -8.55 6.70
N SER A 123 20.75 -7.79 5.70
CA SER A 123 21.99 -8.08 4.97
C SER A 123 23.19 -8.11 5.92
N LYS A 124 23.27 -7.18 6.88
CA LYS A 124 24.34 -7.18 7.89
C LYS A 124 24.25 -8.34 8.86
N VAL A 125 23.04 -8.75 9.23
CA VAL A 125 22.82 -9.95 10.03
C VAL A 125 23.27 -11.21 9.29
N LEU A 126 22.92 -11.34 8.02
CA LEU A 126 23.29 -12.48 7.17
C LEU A 126 24.81 -12.54 6.91
N ASP A 127 25.43 -11.41 6.58
CA ASP A 127 26.89 -11.29 6.45
C ASP A 127 27.57 -11.85 7.71
N ARG A 128 27.07 -11.45 8.89
CA ARG A 128 27.65 -11.87 10.15
C ARG A 128 27.37 -13.33 10.50
N LEU A 129 26.19 -13.84 10.16
CA LEU A 129 25.87 -15.25 10.30
C LEU A 129 26.78 -16.11 9.42
N LEU A 130 27.03 -15.71 8.18
CA LEU A 130 27.93 -16.39 7.26
C LEU A 130 29.38 -16.41 7.76
N GLU A 131 29.83 -15.31 8.36
CA GLU A 131 31.18 -15.21 8.94
C GLU A 131 31.35 -16.06 10.21
N GLU A 132 30.34 -16.10 11.09
CA GLU A 132 30.46 -16.71 12.42
C GLU A 132 29.89 -18.14 12.52
N LYS A 133 29.00 -18.55 11.62
CA LYS A 133 28.32 -19.86 11.66
C LYS A 133 28.61 -20.67 10.41
N GLN A 134 29.33 -21.78 10.59
CA GLN A 134 29.60 -22.71 9.49
C GLN A 134 28.30 -23.33 8.96
N ASN A 135 28.20 -23.46 7.63
CA ASN A 135 27.06 -24.07 6.94
C ASN A 135 25.69 -23.42 7.23
N PHE A 136 25.65 -22.11 7.54
CA PHE A 136 24.39 -21.39 7.77
C PHE A 136 23.44 -21.43 6.56
N LEU A 137 23.94 -21.25 5.33
CA LEU A 137 23.15 -21.38 4.09
C LEU A 137 23.11 -22.81 3.53
N GLY A 138 23.24 -23.83 4.39
CA GLY A 138 23.08 -25.22 3.96
C GLY A 138 21.66 -25.51 3.48
N ASN A 139 21.52 -26.27 2.39
CA ASN A 139 20.22 -26.57 1.75
C ASN A 139 19.20 -27.27 2.67
N ASN A 140 19.65 -27.85 3.78
CA ASN A 140 18.77 -28.49 4.76
C ASN A 140 18.28 -27.53 5.84
N ASN A 141 18.79 -26.30 5.93
CA ASN A 141 18.39 -25.35 6.96
C ASN A 141 17.09 -24.63 6.56
N GLN A 142 16.24 -24.39 7.55
CA GLN A 142 14.96 -23.70 7.42
C GLN A 142 15.05 -22.35 8.15
N PHE A 143 14.48 -21.31 7.56
CA PHE A 143 14.51 -19.94 8.08
C PHE A 143 13.07 -19.46 8.29
N ILE A 144 12.74 -19.07 9.51
CA ILE A 144 11.37 -18.75 9.92
C ILE A 144 11.34 -17.33 10.44
N PHE A 145 10.57 -16.46 9.79
CA PHE A 145 10.45 -15.05 10.14
C PHE A 145 9.09 -14.78 10.78
N THR A 146 9.08 -14.07 11.92
CA THR A 146 7.84 -13.71 12.58
C THR A 146 7.22 -12.43 12.02
N HIS A 147 5.89 -12.35 12.05
CA HIS A 147 5.15 -11.16 11.67
C HIS A 147 3.90 -10.91 12.55
N PRO A 148 3.43 -9.66 12.68
CA PRO A 148 2.14 -9.35 13.28
C PRO A 148 0.96 -9.95 12.47
N VAL A 149 -0.12 -10.33 13.15
CA VAL A 149 -1.30 -10.97 12.51
C VAL A 149 -1.99 -10.05 11.51
N HIS A 150 -2.04 -8.74 11.79
CA HIS A 150 -2.70 -7.76 10.92
C HIS A 150 -1.98 -7.51 9.58
N TRP A 151 -0.77 -8.04 9.39
CA TRP A 151 -0.06 -7.94 8.10
C TRP A 151 -0.59 -8.91 7.05
N GLY A 152 -1.18 -10.03 7.48
CA GLY A 152 -1.55 -11.13 6.62
C GLY A 152 -1.43 -12.49 7.29
N LYS A 153 -1.59 -13.55 6.51
CA LYS A 153 -1.45 -14.94 6.96
C LYS A 153 -0.74 -15.83 5.94
N THR A 154 -0.19 -16.94 6.41
CA THR A 154 0.41 -17.99 5.57
C THR A 154 -0.48 -19.23 5.60
N LYS A 155 -0.89 -19.73 4.43
CA LYS A 155 -1.70 -20.93 4.28
C LYS A 155 -0.86 -22.21 4.31
N ASN A 156 -1.53 -23.35 4.52
CA ASN A 156 -0.96 -24.71 4.44
C ASN A 156 -0.13 -25.02 3.17
N ASN A 157 -0.41 -24.38 2.04
CA ASN A 157 0.32 -24.55 0.78
C ASN A 157 1.54 -23.60 0.65
N GLY A 158 1.85 -22.79 1.68
CA GLY A 158 2.91 -21.78 1.66
C GLY A 158 2.51 -20.45 1.00
N GLU A 159 1.25 -20.32 0.56
CA GLU A 159 0.72 -19.09 -0.03
C GLU A 159 0.53 -18.02 1.05
N ILE A 160 0.91 -16.79 0.72
CA ILE A 160 0.83 -15.64 1.61
C ILE A 160 -0.36 -14.78 1.18
N GLU A 161 -1.28 -14.52 2.11
CA GLU A 161 -2.36 -13.54 1.95
C GLU A 161 -2.05 -12.28 2.74
N GLY A 162 -2.30 -11.11 2.16
CA GLY A 162 -2.04 -9.81 2.77
C GLY A 162 -0.87 -9.09 2.10
N THR A 163 -1.10 -7.84 1.66
CA THR A 163 -0.12 -7.07 0.89
C THR A 163 1.15 -6.79 1.69
N ILE A 164 1.01 -6.32 2.94
CA ILE A 164 2.15 -6.00 3.81
C ILE A 164 3.02 -7.23 4.08
N LEU A 165 2.40 -8.38 4.40
CA LEU A 165 3.14 -9.62 4.64
C LEU A 165 3.83 -10.12 3.36
N ASN A 166 3.16 -10.01 2.21
CA ASN A 166 3.75 -10.40 0.93
C ASN A 166 4.97 -9.53 0.59
N ASP A 167 4.87 -8.21 0.74
CA ASP A 167 5.96 -7.28 0.43
C ASP A 167 7.16 -7.50 1.38
N PHE A 168 6.87 -7.76 2.66
CA PHE A 168 7.89 -8.19 3.62
C PHE A 168 8.54 -9.51 3.19
N ALA A 169 7.76 -10.52 2.80
CA ALA A 169 8.28 -11.82 2.39
C ALA A 169 9.15 -11.76 1.14
N VAL A 170 8.73 -10.98 0.13
CA VAL A 170 9.53 -10.70 -1.07
C VAL A 170 10.84 -10.01 -0.69
N THR A 171 10.78 -9.01 0.19
CA THR A 171 11.97 -8.30 0.69
C THR A 171 12.93 -9.26 1.36
N ILE A 172 12.47 -10.12 2.27
CA ILE A 172 13.32 -11.11 2.95
C ILE A 172 13.95 -12.08 1.94
N ARG A 173 13.16 -12.68 1.05
CA ARG A 173 13.64 -13.65 0.04
C ARG A 173 14.71 -13.06 -0.88
N ALA A 174 14.63 -11.77 -1.20
CA ALA A 174 15.63 -11.08 -2.04
C ALA A 174 17.06 -11.07 -1.45
N TYR A 175 17.22 -11.28 -0.14
CA TYR A 175 18.53 -11.38 0.51
C TYR A 175 19.05 -12.81 0.67
N PHE A 176 18.26 -13.81 0.27
CA PHE A 176 18.67 -15.20 0.28
C PHE A 176 18.88 -15.72 -1.17
N PRO A 177 19.80 -16.67 -1.38
CA PRO A 177 19.93 -17.36 -2.67
C PRO A 177 18.62 -18.03 -3.09
N ASP A 178 18.30 -17.99 -4.39
CA ASP A 178 17.06 -18.55 -4.97
C ASP A 178 16.78 -20.00 -4.57
N GLN A 179 17.82 -20.83 -4.47
CA GLN A 179 17.72 -22.23 -4.07
C GLN A 179 17.19 -22.45 -2.64
N LEU A 180 17.17 -21.41 -1.80
CA LEU A 180 16.69 -21.48 -0.41
C LEU A 180 15.31 -20.82 -0.24
N HIS A 181 14.69 -20.28 -1.30
CA HIS A 181 13.41 -19.58 -1.18
C HIS A 181 12.28 -20.47 -0.64
N GLU A 182 12.29 -21.77 -0.96
CA GLU A 182 11.36 -22.77 -0.43
C GLU A 182 11.59 -23.10 1.06
N ASN A 183 12.77 -22.77 1.58
CA ASN A 183 13.13 -22.99 2.98
C ASN A 183 12.81 -21.79 3.88
N ILE A 184 12.24 -20.71 3.31
CA ILE A 184 11.90 -19.48 4.02
C ILE A 184 10.40 -19.46 4.31
N HIS A 185 10.07 -19.51 5.60
CA HIS A 185 8.71 -19.57 6.12
C HIS A 185 8.40 -18.33 6.94
N PHE A 186 7.11 -18.01 7.02
CA PHE A 186 6.59 -16.89 7.79
C PHE A 186 5.57 -17.43 8.80
N VAL A 187 5.66 -16.95 10.03
CA VAL A 187 4.79 -17.38 11.13
C VAL A 187 4.28 -16.17 11.89
N SER A 188 3.03 -16.20 12.33
CA SER A 188 2.53 -15.11 13.16
C SER A 188 3.23 -15.08 14.53
N GLU A 189 3.45 -13.89 15.08
CA GLU A 189 4.02 -13.71 16.42
C GLU A 189 3.23 -14.48 17.51
N PRO A 190 1.88 -14.47 17.50
CA PRO A 190 1.04 -15.32 18.35
C PRO A 190 1.28 -16.82 18.22
N GLU A 191 1.33 -17.35 17.00
CA GLU A 191 1.56 -18.78 16.77
C GLU A 191 2.94 -19.19 17.29
N ALA A 192 3.96 -18.36 17.00
CA ALA A 192 5.29 -18.56 17.54
C ALA A 192 5.27 -18.57 19.08
N ALA A 193 4.64 -17.57 19.71
CA ALA A 193 4.53 -17.53 21.16
C ALA A 193 3.87 -18.80 21.74
N LEU A 194 2.78 -19.27 21.11
CA LEU A 194 2.09 -20.51 21.50
C LEU A 194 3.00 -21.74 21.41
N LEU A 195 3.76 -21.90 20.33
CA LEU A 195 4.71 -23.00 20.16
C LEU A 195 5.72 -23.05 21.31
N SER A 196 6.27 -21.90 21.69
CA SER A 196 7.21 -21.79 22.81
C SER A 196 6.54 -22.09 24.16
N LEU A 197 5.34 -21.56 24.41
CA LEU A 197 4.62 -21.77 25.68
C LEU A 197 4.15 -23.21 25.87
N VAL A 198 3.81 -23.91 24.79
CA VAL A 198 3.47 -25.34 24.84
C VAL A 198 4.72 -26.18 25.05
N GLN A 199 5.83 -25.89 24.37
CA GLN A 199 7.10 -26.59 24.55
C GLN A 199 7.64 -26.46 25.98
N THR A 200 7.56 -25.26 26.57
CA THR A 200 7.96 -24.97 27.95
C THR A 200 6.95 -25.46 29.00
N LYS A 201 5.82 -26.03 28.57
CA LYS A 201 4.72 -26.50 29.44
C LYS A 201 4.04 -25.39 30.26
N GLN A 202 4.19 -24.13 29.85
CA GLN A 202 3.53 -22.98 30.48
C GLN A 202 2.04 -22.89 30.11
N LEU A 203 1.65 -23.46 28.96
CA LEU A 203 0.25 -23.49 28.47
C LEU A 203 -0.44 -24.86 28.64
N GLN A 204 0.21 -25.87 29.23
CA GLN A 204 -0.32 -27.25 29.29
C GLN A 204 -1.23 -27.54 30.50
N LYS A 205 -1.37 -26.61 31.45
CA LYS A 205 -2.21 -26.81 32.65
C LYS A 205 -3.66 -26.46 32.32
N LEU A 206 -4.57 -27.39 32.58
CA LEU A 206 -6.01 -27.11 32.55
C LEU A 206 -6.32 -26.03 33.59
N VAL A 207 -6.65 -24.84 33.09
CA VAL A 207 -7.15 -23.71 33.89
C VAL A 207 -8.64 -23.54 33.61
N LYS A 208 -9.37 -23.08 34.63
CA LYS A 208 -10.78 -22.72 34.45
C LYS A 208 -10.84 -21.33 33.80
N GLY A 209 -11.39 -21.25 32.59
CA GLY A 209 -11.50 -20.00 31.82
C GLY A 209 -10.46 -19.90 30.70
N TYR A 210 -10.28 -18.69 30.15
CA TYR A 210 -9.33 -18.42 29.06
C TYR A 210 -7.92 -18.23 29.60
N SER A 211 -6.93 -18.71 28.84
CA SER A 211 -5.54 -18.28 28.96
C SER A 211 -5.36 -17.04 28.10
N LEU A 212 -5.01 -15.92 28.71
CA LEU A 212 -4.74 -14.66 28.01
C LEU A 212 -3.23 -14.49 27.86
N ILE A 213 -2.72 -14.63 26.64
CA ILE A 213 -1.34 -14.32 26.29
C ILE A 213 -1.30 -12.85 25.90
N VAL A 214 -0.42 -12.08 26.53
CA VAL A 214 -0.24 -10.64 26.29
C VAL A 214 1.19 -10.43 25.85
N ASP A 215 1.37 -10.21 24.54
CA ASP A 215 2.65 -9.82 23.95
C ASP A 215 2.76 -8.30 23.95
N ILE A 216 3.65 -7.76 24.78
CA ILE A 216 3.92 -6.32 24.78
C ILE A 216 5.26 -6.10 24.09
N GLY A 217 5.18 -5.68 22.83
CA GLY A 217 6.33 -5.32 22.02
C GLY A 217 6.83 -3.88 22.25
N GLY A 218 7.73 -3.45 21.37
CA GLY A 218 8.19 -2.07 21.33
C GLY A 218 7.15 -1.11 20.76
N GLY A 219 6.41 -1.54 19.74
CA GLY A 219 5.45 -0.72 19.03
C GLY A 219 4.03 -1.27 18.96
N THR A 220 3.86 -2.58 19.21
CA THR A 220 2.58 -3.28 19.18
C THR A 220 2.34 -4.02 20.49
N THR A 221 1.08 -4.21 20.82
CA THR A 221 0.63 -5.06 21.91
C THR A 221 -0.40 -6.02 21.34
N ASP A 222 -0.10 -7.31 21.39
CA ASP A 222 -0.90 -8.36 20.76
C ASP A 222 -1.42 -9.29 21.86
N LEU A 223 -2.73 -9.50 21.88
CA LEU A 223 -3.41 -10.33 22.86
C LEU A 223 -4.02 -11.54 22.17
N VAL A 224 -3.83 -12.70 22.78
CA VAL A 224 -4.44 -13.96 22.36
C VAL A 224 -5.14 -14.57 23.56
N ALA A 225 -6.46 -14.71 23.49
CA ALA A 225 -7.22 -15.49 24.45
C ALA A 225 -7.55 -16.85 23.85
N GLY A 226 -7.45 -17.92 24.64
CA GLY A 226 -7.96 -19.22 24.22
C GLY A 226 -8.20 -20.17 25.38
N GLN A 227 -9.13 -21.09 25.21
CA GLN A 227 -9.44 -22.13 26.19
C GLN A 227 -8.61 -23.37 25.91
N TRP A 228 -7.80 -23.79 26.87
CA TRP A 228 -7.05 -25.03 26.75
C TRP A 228 -7.93 -26.22 27.13
N THR A 229 -8.17 -27.11 26.17
CA THR A 229 -8.99 -28.32 26.33
C THR A 229 -8.15 -29.59 26.14
N SER A 230 -8.74 -30.76 26.35
CA SER A 230 -8.09 -32.05 26.02
C SER A 230 -7.79 -32.21 24.53
N GLU A 231 -8.43 -31.43 23.67
CA GLU A 231 -8.22 -31.42 22.21
C GLU A 231 -7.26 -30.29 21.77
N GLY A 232 -6.62 -29.57 22.71
CA GLY A 232 -5.76 -28.42 22.45
C GLY A 232 -6.46 -27.08 22.70
N LEU A 233 -5.85 -26.00 22.21
CA LEU A 233 -6.38 -24.64 22.35
C LEU A 233 -7.60 -24.46 21.42
N GLN A 234 -8.72 -24.01 21.97
CA GLN A 234 -9.97 -23.72 21.26
C GLN A 234 -10.50 -22.33 21.62
N ASP A 235 -11.48 -21.87 20.85
CA ASP A 235 -12.09 -20.53 20.97
C ASP A 235 -11.01 -19.43 21.07
N ILE A 236 -10.14 -19.40 20.05
CA ILE A 236 -9.02 -18.47 20.00
C ILE A 236 -9.56 -17.11 19.56
N ARG A 237 -9.31 -16.10 20.39
CA ARG A 237 -9.67 -14.72 20.12
C ARG A 237 -8.39 -13.89 20.13
N TYR A 238 -8.33 -12.91 19.23
CA TYR A 238 -7.16 -12.07 19.08
C TYR A 238 -7.54 -10.60 19.01
N PHE A 239 -6.68 -9.77 19.58
CA PHE A 239 -6.74 -8.32 19.46
C PHE A 239 -5.32 -7.79 19.35
N GLY A 240 -5.09 -6.86 18.44
CA GLY A 240 -3.83 -6.14 18.32
C GLY A 240 -4.04 -4.66 18.59
N ALA A 241 -3.04 -4.00 19.16
CA ALA A 241 -3.00 -2.55 19.33
C ALA A 241 -1.66 -1.99 18.85
N ALA A 242 -1.68 -0.82 18.20
CA ALA A 242 -0.48 -0.05 17.84
C ALA A 242 0.12 0.69 19.06
N TYR A 243 0.27 -0.03 20.17
CA TYR A 243 0.78 0.51 21.43
C TYR A 243 1.86 -0.40 21.99
N GLY A 244 2.88 0.17 22.64
CA GLY A 244 3.99 -0.63 23.15
C GLY A 244 5.02 0.19 23.91
N GLY A 245 6.16 -0.44 24.18
CA GLY A 245 7.25 0.12 24.97
C GLY A 245 7.75 1.51 24.55
N ASN A 246 7.63 1.87 23.28
CA ASN A 246 8.10 3.14 22.72
C ASN A 246 7.35 4.36 23.28
N HIS A 247 6.10 4.19 23.73
CA HIS A 247 5.32 5.28 24.34
C HIS A 247 5.91 5.68 25.70
N PHE A 248 6.36 4.69 26.48
CA PHE A 248 7.11 4.94 27.73
C PHE A 248 8.49 5.55 27.45
N ASP A 249 9.14 5.13 26.36
CA ASP A 249 10.43 5.69 25.95
C ASP A 249 10.30 7.16 25.58
N GLN A 250 9.21 7.56 24.91
CA GLN A 250 8.93 8.95 24.58
C GLN A 250 8.67 9.80 25.83
N ALA A 251 7.85 9.34 26.77
CA ALA A 251 7.61 10.09 28.01
C ALA A 251 8.90 10.33 28.83
N ILE A 252 9.82 9.35 28.84
CA ILE A 252 11.14 9.55 29.46
C ILE A 252 12.01 10.47 28.59
N ALA A 253 11.95 10.37 27.26
CA ALA A 253 12.66 11.26 26.34
C ALA A 253 12.30 12.72 26.61
N ASP A 254 11.02 13.02 26.78
CA ASP A 254 10.52 14.36 27.11
C ASP A 254 11.02 14.82 28.49
N TYR A 255 11.06 13.92 29.47
CA TYR A 255 11.66 14.21 30.78
C TYR A 255 13.15 14.55 30.67
N ILE A 256 13.91 13.79 29.87
CA ILE A 256 15.33 14.04 29.62
C ILE A 256 15.51 15.40 28.92
N ALA A 257 14.73 15.67 27.87
CA ALA A 257 14.76 16.94 27.16
C ALA A 257 14.52 18.14 28.09
N ASN A 258 13.56 18.02 29.01
CA ASN A 258 13.30 19.03 30.02
C ASN A 258 14.47 19.24 30.98
N LYS A 259 15.24 18.19 31.33
CA LYS A 259 16.46 18.33 32.16
C LYS A 259 17.57 19.09 31.45
N PHE A 260 17.69 18.89 30.14
CA PHE A 260 18.62 19.63 29.27
C PHE A 260 18.08 21.01 28.85
N LYS A 261 16.81 21.32 29.14
CA LYS A 261 16.11 22.55 28.73
C LYS A 261 16.11 22.76 27.21
N LEU A 262 15.89 21.68 26.47
CA LEU A 262 15.83 21.71 25.01
C LEU A 262 14.54 22.36 24.53
N ASP A 263 14.64 23.20 23.51
CA ASP A 263 13.45 23.69 22.78
C ASP A 263 12.85 22.61 21.86
N GLU A 264 11.66 22.87 21.31
CA GLU A 264 10.94 21.89 20.47
C GLU A 264 11.72 21.48 19.22
N LEU A 265 12.48 22.39 18.59
CA LEU A 265 13.26 22.09 17.40
C LEU A 265 14.46 21.20 17.73
N GLN A 266 15.14 21.50 18.85
CA GLN A 266 16.22 20.67 19.37
C GLN A 266 15.73 19.28 19.75
N GLN A 267 14.58 19.20 20.42
CA GLN A 267 13.94 17.93 20.77
C GLN A 267 13.65 17.10 19.52
N LEU A 268 13.04 17.70 18.49
CA LEU A 268 12.76 17.01 17.23
C LEU A 268 14.04 16.50 16.55
N SER A 269 15.12 17.28 16.59
CA SER A 269 16.40 16.88 16.01
C SER A 269 17.11 15.75 16.78
N LEU A 270 16.92 15.70 18.10
CA LEU A 270 17.57 14.75 19.02
C LEU A 270 16.66 13.58 19.40
N ASP A 271 15.46 13.54 18.86
CA ASP A 271 14.36 12.64 19.20
C ASP A 271 14.77 11.16 19.30
N ARG A 272 15.57 10.67 18.34
CA ARG A 272 16.09 9.29 18.34
C ARG A 272 17.08 9.03 19.48
N GLN A 273 17.98 9.96 19.75
CA GLN A 273 18.95 9.86 20.85
C GLN A 273 18.22 9.93 22.20
N LEU A 274 17.26 10.85 22.36
CA LEU A 274 16.47 10.99 23.57
C LEU A 274 15.68 9.73 23.89
N ARG A 275 14.98 9.15 22.90
CA ARG A 275 14.29 7.86 23.06
C ARG A 275 15.22 6.71 23.35
N TYR A 276 16.42 6.69 22.76
CA TYR A 276 17.43 5.69 23.08
C TYR A 276 17.78 5.69 24.58
N TYR A 277 18.04 6.87 25.16
CA TYR A 277 18.26 6.99 26.60
C TYR A 277 17.00 6.71 27.43
N GLY A 278 15.82 7.11 26.94
CA GLY A 278 14.54 6.75 27.54
C GLY A 278 14.39 5.23 27.70
N ARG A 279 14.67 4.48 26.63
CA ARG A 279 14.71 3.02 26.63
C ARG A 279 15.71 2.46 27.65
N LYS A 280 16.93 3.01 27.71
CA LYS A 280 17.92 2.60 28.72
C LYS A 280 17.44 2.85 30.14
N PHE A 281 16.85 4.01 30.45
CA PHE A 281 16.27 4.26 31.76
C PHE A 281 15.17 3.27 32.09
N LYS A 282 14.21 3.06 31.18
CA LYS A 282 13.10 2.11 31.34
C LYS A 282 13.59 0.69 31.68
N GLU A 283 14.57 0.20 30.91
CA GLU A 283 15.14 -1.13 31.11
C GLU A 283 15.87 -1.25 32.45
N ASN A 284 16.75 -0.29 32.78
CA ASN A 284 17.49 -0.29 34.04
C ASN A 284 16.56 -0.16 35.24
N LEU A 285 15.54 0.70 35.16
CA LEU A 285 14.52 0.85 36.21
C LEU A 285 13.72 -0.42 36.41
N SER A 286 13.34 -1.11 35.33
CA SER A 286 12.61 -2.37 35.42
C SER A 286 13.42 -3.49 36.06
N GLN A 287 14.74 -3.50 35.86
CA GLN A 287 15.65 -4.40 36.57
C GLN A 287 15.80 -3.99 38.04
N GLN A 288 16.02 -2.70 38.28
CA GLN A 288 16.23 -2.13 39.61
C GLN A 288 15.00 -2.30 40.51
N ALA A 289 13.79 -2.13 39.98
CA ALA A 289 12.53 -2.29 40.71
C ALA A 289 12.37 -3.68 41.33
N ARG A 290 12.99 -4.71 40.74
CA ARG A 290 12.98 -6.09 41.26
C ARG A 290 13.94 -6.29 42.44
N ILE A 291 14.94 -5.43 42.56
CA ILE A 291 15.97 -5.48 43.61
C ILE A 291 15.60 -4.51 44.73
N ASN A 292 15.42 -3.23 44.40
CA ASN A 292 15.02 -2.17 45.31
C ASN A 292 14.32 -1.04 44.55
N TYR A 293 13.00 -0.98 44.73
CA TYR A 293 12.11 0.01 44.10
C TYR A 293 12.45 1.48 44.42
N HIS A 294 13.00 1.76 45.61
CA HIS A 294 13.30 3.13 46.03
C HIS A 294 14.66 3.65 45.53
N GLN A 295 15.50 2.78 44.97
CA GLN A 295 16.83 3.16 44.52
C GLN A 295 16.77 3.83 43.13
N PRO A 296 17.37 5.02 42.95
CA PRO A 296 17.40 5.68 41.65
C PRO A 296 18.33 4.98 40.67
N VAL A 297 17.97 5.05 39.38
CA VAL A 297 18.86 4.73 38.26
C VAL A 297 19.54 6.02 37.81
N ASN A 298 20.86 5.98 37.66
CA ASN A 298 21.66 7.11 37.21
C ASN A 298 22.32 6.76 35.88
N LEU A 299 22.05 7.54 34.83
CA LEU A 299 22.72 7.41 33.54
C LEU A 299 23.40 8.73 33.17
N ILE A 300 24.58 8.63 32.56
CA ILE A 300 25.21 9.77 31.90
C ILE A 300 24.61 9.85 30.50
N VAL A 301 23.81 10.88 30.26
CA VAL A 301 23.19 11.15 28.98
C VAL A 301 24.10 12.06 28.17
N VAL A 302 24.41 11.65 26.95
CA VAL A 302 25.25 12.36 25.99
C VAL A 302 24.46 12.55 24.70
N LEU A 303 24.17 13.81 24.34
CA LEU A 303 23.42 14.17 23.13
C LEU A 303 24.31 15.00 22.20
N ALA A 304 24.34 14.66 20.92
CA ALA A 304 25.07 15.41 19.90
C ALA A 304 24.08 16.26 19.09
N ALA A 305 24.08 17.57 19.33
CA ALA A 305 23.21 18.52 18.63
C ALA A 305 23.74 18.81 17.21
N PRO A 306 22.86 19.00 16.20
CA PRO A 306 23.28 19.26 14.81
C PRO A 306 23.91 20.64 14.58
N THR A 307 23.66 21.58 15.49
CA THR A 307 24.12 22.97 15.35
C THR A 307 25.14 23.24 16.46
N GLU A 308 26.39 23.42 16.02
CA GLU A 308 27.61 23.60 16.83
C GLU A 308 28.20 22.31 17.41
N THR A 309 29.53 22.31 17.55
CA THR A 309 30.40 21.27 18.13
C THR A 309 30.10 20.93 19.61
N ASN A 310 28.91 21.25 20.11
CA ASN A 310 28.49 21.11 21.49
C ASN A 310 27.82 19.74 21.72
N VAL A 311 28.59 18.83 22.30
CA VAL A 311 28.06 17.61 22.91
C VAL A 311 27.45 17.97 24.27
N LEU A 312 26.15 17.78 24.42
CA LEU A 312 25.46 17.98 25.70
C LEU A 312 25.68 16.74 26.56
N ARG A 313 26.21 16.92 27.77
CA ARG A 313 26.45 15.82 28.71
C ARG A 313 25.89 16.15 30.09
N GLN A 314 25.02 15.29 30.60
CA GLN A 314 24.44 15.46 31.94
C GLN A 314 24.23 14.11 32.61
N ALA A 315 24.55 14.03 33.90
CA ALA A 315 24.11 12.91 34.74
C ALA A 315 22.65 13.12 35.11
N ILE A 316 21.79 12.20 34.69
CA ILE A 316 20.36 12.22 34.99
C ILE A 316 20.04 11.05 35.91
N SER A 317 19.26 11.37 36.94
CA SER A 317 18.72 10.41 37.90
C SER A 317 17.22 10.29 37.70
N LEU A 318 16.71 9.05 37.76
CA LEU A 318 15.28 8.76 37.69
C LEU A 318 14.96 7.62 38.66
N THR A 319 13.90 7.79 39.45
CA THR A 319 13.36 6.77 40.37
C THR A 319 12.14 6.06 39.77
N CYS A 320 11.76 4.90 40.31
CA CYS A 320 10.53 4.20 39.89
C CYS A 320 9.27 5.06 40.11
N ALA A 321 9.19 5.81 41.21
CA ALA A 321 8.06 6.69 41.51
C ALA A 321 7.98 7.88 40.52
N GLU A 322 9.13 8.47 40.15
CA GLU A 322 9.16 9.50 39.11
C GLU A 322 8.79 8.94 37.75
N PHE A 323 9.28 7.74 37.41
CA PHE A 323 8.89 7.05 36.18
C PHE A 323 7.36 6.84 36.11
N GLU A 324 6.74 6.36 37.18
CA GLU A 324 5.28 6.19 37.24
C GLU A 324 4.54 7.52 37.02
N LYS A 325 5.06 8.60 37.62
CA LYS A 325 4.46 9.93 37.48
C LYS A 325 4.58 10.49 36.05
N ILE A 326 5.74 10.38 35.42
CA ILE A 326 5.94 10.93 34.06
C ILE A 326 5.29 10.06 32.98
N THR A 327 4.96 8.81 33.28
CA THR A 327 4.34 7.86 32.33
C THR A 327 2.85 7.62 32.59
N THR A 328 2.19 8.47 33.38
CA THR A 328 0.79 8.28 33.77
C THR A 328 -0.15 8.14 32.56
N ASP A 329 0.04 8.95 31.51
CA ASP A 329 -0.78 8.85 30.30
C ASP A 329 -0.57 7.53 29.55
N GLY A 330 0.68 7.06 29.46
CA GLY A 330 0.98 5.75 28.87
C GLY A 330 0.43 4.58 29.69
N GLN A 331 0.45 4.68 31.03
CA GLN A 331 -0.17 3.68 31.89
C GLN A 331 -1.68 3.62 31.68
N LYS A 332 -2.34 4.78 31.66
CA LYS A 332 -3.78 4.87 31.41
C LYS A 332 -4.15 4.33 30.03
N TYR A 333 -3.41 4.70 28.99
CA TYR A 333 -3.65 4.19 27.65
C TYR A 333 -3.52 2.66 27.57
N LEU A 334 -2.49 2.08 28.21
CA LEU A 334 -2.33 0.63 28.28
C LEU A 334 -3.51 -0.03 29.00
N HIS A 335 -3.92 0.53 30.13
CA HIS A 335 -5.07 0.05 30.89
C HIS A 335 -6.35 0.07 30.03
N ASP A 336 -6.66 1.21 29.41
CA ASP A 336 -7.87 1.38 28.60
C ASP A 336 -7.85 0.49 27.35
N SER A 337 -6.67 0.30 26.73
CA SER A 337 -6.50 -0.61 25.59
C SER A 337 -6.72 -2.08 25.97
N LEU A 338 -6.28 -2.49 27.17
CA LEU A 338 -6.53 -3.83 27.67
C LEU A 338 -8.02 -4.06 27.95
N LEU A 339 -8.75 -3.07 28.46
CA LEU A 339 -10.20 -3.17 28.62
C LEU A 339 -10.93 -3.24 27.27
N ALA A 340 -10.57 -2.37 26.32
CA ALA A 340 -11.14 -2.40 24.97
C ALA A 340 -10.88 -3.75 24.28
N SER A 341 -9.69 -4.34 24.49
CA SER A 341 -9.36 -5.66 23.94
C SER A 341 -10.29 -6.76 24.45
N LEU A 342 -10.70 -6.70 25.73
CA LEU A 342 -11.64 -7.67 26.29
C LEU A 342 -13.02 -7.50 25.67
N GLU A 343 -13.48 -6.27 25.49
CA GLU A 343 -14.76 -6.00 24.81
C GLU A 343 -14.77 -6.51 23.37
N GLU A 344 -13.72 -6.23 22.59
CA GLU A 344 -13.62 -6.69 21.19
C GLU A 344 -13.47 -8.21 21.09
N MET A 345 -12.76 -8.82 22.05
CA MET A 345 -12.74 -10.26 22.18
C MET A 345 -14.04 -10.83 22.75
N GLU A 346 -15.06 -10.04 23.10
CA GLU A 346 -16.30 -10.51 23.76
C GLU A 346 -16.05 -11.32 25.05
N LEU A 347 -15.07 -10.90 25.85
CA LEU A 347 -14.68 -11.50 27.12
C LEU A 347 -14.86 -10.52 28.28
N ASN A 348 -15.13 -11.03 29.47
CA ASN A 348 -15.07 -10.27 30.71
C ASN A 348 -13.78 -10.59 31.47
N SER A 349 -13.34 -9.68 32.35
CA SER A 349 -12.16 -9.94 33.20
C SER A 349 -12.30 -11.20 34.05
N GLY A 350 -13.53 -11.57 34.46
CA GLY A 350 -13.83 -12.80 35.19
C GLY A 350 -13.76 -14.10 34.36
N ASP A 351 -13.71 -14.01 33.03
CA ASP A 351 -13.58 -15.17 32.14
C ASP A 351 -12.12 -15.63 32.02
N ILE A 352 -11.17 -14.79 32.43
CA ILE A 352 -9.73 -15.08 32.36
C ILE A 352 -9.30 -15.94 33.54
N GLY A 353 -8.72 -17.10 33.25
CA GLY A 353 -8.21 -18.05 34.24
C GLY A 353 -6.72 -17.88 34.55
N GLN A 354 -5.94 -17.40 33.58
CA GLN A 354 -4.52 -17.09 33.75
C GLN A 354 -4.06 -16.07 32.71
N ILE A 355 -3.00 -15.34 33.03
CA ILE A 355 -2.36 -14.37 32.13
C ILE A 355 -0.92 -14.79 31.90
N ILE A 356 -0.47 -14.80 30.65
CA ILE A 356 0.90 -15.11 30.26
C ILE A 356 1.49 -13.89 29.57
N LEU A 357 2.50 -13.28 30.19
CA LEU A 357 3.20 -12.11 29.64
C LEU A 357 4.38 -12.55 28.78
N VAL A 358 4.37 -12.11 27.52
CA VAL A 358 5.44 -12.34 26.54
C VAL A 358 5.88 -10.99 25.92
N GLY A 359 7.01 -10.99 25.22
CA GLY A 359 7.57 -9.78 24.63
C GLY A 359 8.48 -9.00 25.59
N GLY A 360 9.23 -8.04 25.03
CA GLY A 360 10.19 -7.25 25.80
C GLY A 360 9.53 -6.34 26.85
N GLY A 361 8.32 -5.85 26.56
CA GLY A 361 7.53 -5.00 27.44
C GLY A 361 6.97 -5.73 28.66
N ALA A 362 6.87 -7.08 28.64
CA ALA A 362 6.45 -7.88 29.79
C ALA A 362 7.28 -7.62 31.06
N ARG A 363 8.54 -7.19 30.91
CA ARG A 363 9.43 -6.95 32.05
C ARG A 363 9.21 -5.60 32.74
N LEU A 364 8.45 -4.70 32.11
CA LEU A 364 8.17 -3.40 32.66
C LEU A 364 7.32 -3.55 33.93
N PHE A 365 7.85 -3.07 35.06
CA PHE A 365 7.30 -3.39 36.38
C PHE A 365 5.84 -2.93 36.58
N ILE A 366 5.45 -1.81 35.95
CA ILE A 366 4.08 -1.28 35.99
C ILE A 366 3.04 -2.15 35.28
N VAL A 367 3.44 -2.97 34.28
CA VAL A 367 2.51 -3.81 33.51
C VAL A 367 1.79 -4.80 34.43
N SER A 368 2.54 -5.41 35.35
CA SER A 368 1.96 -6.38 36.29
C SER A 368 0.95 -5.75 37.25
N ASN A 369 1.13 -4.46 37.58
CA ASN A 369 0.20 -3.73 38.45
C ASN A 369 -1.11 -3.43 37.70
N ILE A 370 -1.01 -2.91 36.47
CA ILE A 370 -2.18 -2.64 35.61
C ILE A 370 -3.01 -3.91 35.39
N LEU A 371 -2.35 -5.05 35.13
CA LEU A 371 -3.04 -6.33 34.97
C LEU A 371 -3.75 -6.76 36.27
N ARG A 372 -3.14 -6.55 37.43
CA ARG A 372 -3.77 -6.84 38.72
C ARG A 372 -4.95 -5.93 39.03
N GLU A 373 -4.91 -4.68 38.56
CA GLU A 373 -6.05 -3.76 38.67
C GLU A 373 -7.24 -4.23 37.82
N ILE A 374 -6.99 -4.69 36.60
CA ILE A 374 -8.04 -5.15 35.67
C ILE A 374 -8.60 -6.53 36.07
N PHE A 375 -7.72 -7.50 36.34
CA PHE A 375 -8.09 -8.91 36.51
C PHE A 375 -8.13 -9.37 37.98
N GLY A 376 -7.67 -8.54 38.91
CA GLY A 376 -7.58 -8.85 40.32
C GLY A 376 -6.32 -9.64 40.72
N ASN A 377 -6.02 -9.63 42.03
CA ASN A 377 -4.80 -10.24 42.57
C ASN A 377 -4.80 -11.78 42.59
N SER A 378 -5.97 -12.41 42.41
CA SER A 378 -6.13 -13.87 42.44
C SER A 378 -5.76 -14.56 41.12
N ILE A 379 -5.74 -13.82 40.00
CA ILE A 379 -5.41 -14.38 38.69
C ILE A 379 -3.89 -14.57 38.60
N PRO A 380 -3.41 -15.78 38.24
CA PRO A 380 -1.98 -16.03 38.09
C PRO A 380 -1.44 -15.28 36.86
N ILE A 381 -0.40 -14.46 37.09
CA ILE A 381 0.40 -13.84 36.04
C ILE A 381 1.69 -14.65 35.90
N ILE A 382 1.84 -15.28 34.75
CA ILE A 382 2.98 -16.12 34.37
C ILE A 382 3.83 -15.31 33.40
N TYR A 383 5.14 -15.33 33.60
CA TYR A 383 6.08 -14.75 32.64
C TYR A 383 6.54 -15.85 31.69
N GLY A 384 6.56 -15.60 30.39
CA GLY A 384 7.22 -16.49 29.43
C GLY A 384 8.67 -16.77 29.84
N ASP A 385 9.23 -17.90 29.44
CA ASP A 385 10.57 -18.30 29.89
C ASP A 385 11.62 -18.25 28.77
N PRO A 386 12.45 -17.18 28.67
CA PRO A 386 12.21 -15.82 29.16
C PRO A 386 11.30 -15.00 28.21
N PRO A 387 10.54 -14.00 28.70
CA PRO A 387 9.42 -13.39 27.96
C PRO A 387 9.81 -12.76 26.63
N GLU A 388 10.95 -12.06 26.62
CA GLU A 388 11.47 -11.32 25.47
C GLU A 388 11.94 -12.22 24.31
N SER A 389 12.11 -13.51 24.56
CA SER A 389 12.57 -14.47 23.56
C SER A 389 11.51 -15.49 23.18
N THR A 390 10.34 -15.48 23.83
CA THR A 390 9.27 -16.46 23.62
C THR A 390 8.86 -16.56 22.15
N VAL A 391 8.71 -15.42 21.47
CA VAL A 391 8.39 -15.35 20.02
C VAL A 391 9.52 -15.95 19.17
N ALA A 392 10.76 -15.50 19.34
CA ALA A 392 11.91 -16.01 18.57
C ALA A 392 12.15 -17.51 18.80
N ARG A 393 12.05 -17.98 20.05
CA ARG A 393 12.14 -19.40 20.43
C ARG A 393 11.05 -20.21 19.73
N GLY A 394 9.83 -19.67 19.71
CA GLY A 394 8.67 -20.23 19.03
C GLY A 394 8.86 -20.40 17.53
N ALA A 395 9.39 -19.37 16.86
CA ALA A 395 9.69 -19.40 15.43
C ALA A 395 10.68 -20.52 15.08
N ALA A 396 11.71 -20.73 15.91
CA ALA A 396 12.66 -21.83 15.73
C ALA A 396 12.02 -23.22 15.94
N LEU A 397 10.89 -23.30 16.65
CA LEU A 397 10.11 -24.53 16.86
C LEU A 397 9.05 -24.78 15.77
N TRP A 398 8.93 -23.91 14.76
CA TRP A 398 7.88 -24.01 13.74
C TRP A 398 7.89 -25.35 12.98
N GLY A 399 9.06 -25.93 12.72
CA GLY A 399 9.18 -27.27 12.12
C GLY A 399 8.52 -28.39 12.95
N MET A 400 8.34 -28.17 14.25
CA MET A 400 7.71 -29.10 15.19
C MET A 400 6.22 -28.81 15.41
N ARG A 401 5.62 -27.84 14.70
CA ARG A 401 4.25 -27.36 14.98
C ARG A 401 3.22 -28.49 15.06
N SER A 402 3.27 -29.45 14.15
CA SER A 402 2.35 -30.60 14.11
C SER A 402 2.53 -31.60 15.27
N SER A 403 3.65 -31.55 15.98
CA SER A 403 3.92 -32.37 17.18
C SER A 403 3.61 -31.64 18.49
N LEU A 404 3.66 -30.30 18.48
CA LEU A 404 3.42 -29.45 19.65
C LEU A 404 1.96 -29.01 19.74
N LEU A 405 1.31 -28.74 18.60
CA LEU A 405 -0.06 -28.27 18.52
C LEU A 405 -0.95 -29.32 17.85
N THR A 406 -2.22 -29.37 18.25
CA THR A 406 -3.19 -30.22 17.56
C THR A 406 -3.51 -29.63 16.20
N LYS A 407 -3.86 -30.47 15.21
CA LYS A 407 -4.24 -30.01 13.88
C LYS A 407 -5.35 -28.94 13.94
N LYS A 408 -6.34 -29.13 14.81
CA LYS A 408 -7.43 -28.18 15.03
C LYS A 408 -6.93 -26.82 15.51
N THR A 409 -5.97 -26.79 16.44
CA THR A 409 -5.36 -25.52 16.89
C THR A 409 -4.59 -24.84 15.75
N ILE A 410 -3.82 -25.60 14.95
CA ILE A 410 -3.09 -25.06 13.79
C ILE A 410 -4.06 -24.45 12.78
N ASP A 411 -5.10 -25.19 12.40
CA ASP A 411 -6.11 -24.73 11.43
C ASP A 411 -6.78 -23.42 11.90
N ILE A 412 -7.11 -23.29 13.20
CA ILE A 412 -7.68 -22.05 13.77
C ILE A 412 -6.67 -20.90 13.70
N LEU A 413 -5.40 -21.14 14.04
CA LEU A 413 -4.36 -20.10 14.03
C LEU A 413 -4.08 -19.57 12.61
N GLU A 414 -4.09 -20.45 11.60
CA GLU A 414 -3.93 -20.08 10.20
C GLU A 414 -5.14 -19.31 9.66
N GLU A 415 -6.33 -19.47 10.24
CA GLU A 415 -7.53 -18.73 9.86
C GLU A 415 -7.64 -17.35 10.52
N LEU A 416 -6.89 -17.07 11.59
CA LEU A 416 -6.89 -15.78 12.27
C LEU A 416 -6.37 -14.68 11.34
N VAL A 417 -7.28 -13.82 10.90
CA VAL A 417 -6.95 -12.53 10.29
C VAL A 417 -7.75 -11.47 11.03
N VAL A 418 -7.04 -10.47 11.53
CA VAL A 418 -7.66 -9.35 12.24
C VAL A 418 -7.71 -8.16 11.30
N ASN A 419 -8.86 -7.50 11.27
CA ASN A 419 -9.06 -6.29 10.49
C ASN A 419 -7.88 -5.33 10.73
N PRO A 420 -7.36 -4.65 9.69
CA PRO A 420 -6.25 -3.72 9.86
C PRO A 420 -6.59 -2.74 10.98
N LEU A 421 -5.63 -2.55 11.90
CA LEU A 421 -5.73 -1.64 13.03
C LEU A 421 -6.39 -0.33 12.59
N PRO A 422 -7.36 0.21 13.35
CA PRO A 422 -8.04 1.45 12.97
C PRO A 422 -6.98 2.53 12.69
N LYS A 423 -7.11 3.19 11.52
CA LYS A 423 -6.25 4.32 11.14
C LYS A 423 -6.28 5.31 12.30
N ASN A 424 -5.12 5.58 12.90
CA ASN A 424 -4.98 6.65 13.89
C ASN A 424 -5.36 8.00 13.23
N GLU A 425 -6.63 8.39 13.34
CA GLU A 425 -7.03 9.79 13.30
C GLU A 425 -6.56 10.40 14.62
N VAL A 426 -5.32 10.87 14.63
CA VAL A 426 -4.92 11.87 15.62
C VAL A 426 -5.78 13.10 15.33
N ILE A 427 -6.71 13.42 16.23
CA ILE A 427 -7.36 14.72 16.27
C ILE A 427 -6.26 15.73 16.61
N ILE A 428 -5.64 16.29 15.57
CA ILE A 428 -4.78 17.46 15.72
C ILE A 428 -5.74 18.62 15.97
N ASN A 429 -5.78 19.11 17.21
CA ASN A 429 -6.41 20.39 17.50
C ASN A 429 -5.72 21.45 16.62
N ASP A 430 -6.49 22.06 15.72
CA ASP A 430 -6.09 23.17 14.83
C ASP A 430 -5.59 24.36 15.66
N SER A 431 -4.33 24.37 16.08
CA SER A 431 -3.70 25.55 16.66
C SER A 431 -2.19 25.44 16.86
N GLN A 432 -1.39 24.95 15.90
CA GLN A 432 0.01 25.38 15.73
C GLN A 432 0.51 25.23 14.27
N PRO A 433 1.30 26.19 13.75
CA PRO A 433 1.86 26.13 12.39
C PRO A 433 3.06 25.17 12.33
N ALA A 434 3.03 24.24 11.37
CA ALA A 434 4.12 23.30 11.13
C ALA A 434 5.42 24.04 10.70
N VAL A 435 6.49 23.85 11.46
CA VAL A 435 7.84 24.30 11.11
C VAL A 435 8.46 23.30 10.13
N ILE A 436 8.74 23.76 8.91
CA ILE A 436 9.44 23.01 7.87
C ILE A 436 10.95 23.08 8.18
N VAL A 437 11.55 21.96 8.56
CA VAL A 437 13.01 21.82 8.67
C VAL A 437 13.56 21.22 7.37
N GLN A 438 14.44 21.95 6.70
CA GLN A 438 15.18 21.49 5.52
C GLN A 438 16.14 20.36 5.90
N ILE A 439 15.97 19.19 5.28
CA ILE A 439 16.96 18.10 5.32
C ILE A 439 17.74 18.15 4.01
N SER A 440 19.05 18.32 4.12
CA SER A 440 20.04 18.29 3.06
C SER A 440 20.12 16.90 2.39
N THR A 441 20.05 16.88 1.06
CA THR A 441 20.06 15.70 0.19
C THR A 441 21.48 15.29 -0.20
N VAL A 442 21.81 13.99 -0.10
CA VAL A 442 22.97 13.36 -0.77
C VAL A 442 22.59 11.96 -1.27
N TYR A 443 23.21 11.61 -2.40
CA TYR A 443 22.92 10.59 -3.40
C TYR A 443 23.37 9.16 -3.07
N PRO A 444 22.69 8.09 -3.54
CA PRO A 444 23.31 6.77 -3.68
C PRO A 444 23.28 6.17 -5.10
N THR A 445 24.45 5.67 -5.49
CA THR A 445 24.89 5.11 -6.79
C THR A 445 24.42 3.68 -7.09
N HIS A 446 23.17 3.29 -6.78
CA HIS A 446 22.73 1.88 -6.91
C HIS A 446 21.77 1.54 -8.07
N HIS A 447 21.49 2.47 -9.00
CA HIS A 447 20.49 2.25 -10.06
C HIS A 447 20.83 1.19 -11.13
N LEU A 448 22.08 0.68 -11.21
CA LEU A 448 22.47 -0.22 -12.30
C LEU A 448 22.04 -1.69 -12.13
N ASN A 449 21.78 -2.16 -10.90
CA ASN A 449 21.42 -3.57 -10.66
C ASN A 449 19.93 -3.88 -10.79
N ILE A 450 19.05 -2.87 -10.77
CA ILE A 450 17.60 -3.07 -10.95
C ILE A 450 17.27 -3.36 -12.43
N MET A 451 18.15 -2.98 -13.37
CA MET A 451 17.87 -3.13 -14.80
C MET A 451 18.03 -4.56 -15.34
N ASN A 452 18.77 -5.45 -14.67
CA ASN A 452 19.02 -6.81 -15.15
C ASN A 452 17.90 -7.82 -14.85
N ASN A 453 16.93 -7.50 -13.97
CA ASN A 453 15.76 -8.34 -13.69
C ASN A 453 14.59 -8.13 -14.70
N ASN A 454 14.79 -7.32 -15.74
CA ASN A 454 13.72 -6.88 -16.63
C ASN A 454 13.17 -7.95 -17.59
N THR A 455 13.87 -9.06 -17.86
CA THR A 455 13.44 -9.98 -18.93
C THR A 455 12.20 -10.82 -18.56
N GLN A 456 12.14 -11.30 -17.32
CA GLN A 456 11.05 -12.16 -16.85
C GLN A 456 9.77 -11.34 -16.57
N ILE A 457 9.96 -10.18 -15.96
CA ILE A 457 8.91 -9.18 -15.74
C ILE A 457 8.35 -8.65 -17.08
N ARG A 458 9.19 -8.41 -18.09
CA ARG A 458 8.73 -8.02 -19.44
C ARG A 458 7.86 -9.11 -20.08
N GLN A 459 8.20 -10.38 -19.88
CA GLN A 459 7.38 -11.50 -20.38
C GLN A 459 6.02 -11.58 -19.69
N GLU A 460 5.96 -11.36 -18.37
CA GLU A 460 4.71 -11.31 -17.61
C GLU A 460 3.84 -10.11 -18.03
N MET A 461 4.44 -8.93 -18.24
CA MET A 461 3.73 -7.75 -18.75
C MET A 461 3.22 -7.93 -20.18
N GLU A 462 4.01 -8.56 -21.06
CA GLU A 462 3.59 -8.92 -22.42
C GLU A 462 2.39 -9.89 -22.40
N GLN A 463 2.37 -10.84 -21.46
CA GLN A 463 1.27 -11.77 -21.28
C GLN A 463 -0.01 -11.06 -20.79
N VAL A 464 0.07 -10.26 -19.71
CA VAL A 464 -1.06 -9.47 -19.19
C VAL A 464 -1.60 -8.51 -20.27
N GLN A 465 -0.72 -7.89 -21.04
CA GLN A 465 -1.11 -7.04 -22.16
C GLN A 465 -1.84 -7.82 -23.26
N ALA A 466 -1.36 -9.01 -23.63
CA ALA A 466 -2.00 -9.85 -24.63
C ALA A 466 -3.41 -10.27 -24.20
N GLU A 467 -3.60 -10.57 -22.91
CA GLU A 467 -4.90 -10.88 -22.32
C GLU A 467 -5.85 -9.68 -22.37
N LEU A 468 -5.39 -8.49 -21.97
CA LEU A 468 -6.19 -7.25 -22.01
C LEU A 468 -6.52 -6.81 -23.44
N GLN A 469 -5.60 -6.95 -24.39
CA GLN A 469 -5.85 -6.69 -25.81
C GLN A 469 -6.86 -7.67 -26.41
N SER A 470 -6.78 -8.94 -26.01
CA SER A 470 -7.77 -9.96 -26.41
C SER A 470 -9.16 -9.60 -25.88
N ALA A 471 -9.26 -9.22 -24.60
CA ALA A 471 -10.50 -8.75 -23.98
C ALA A 471 -11.06 -7.50 -24.68
N LEU A 472 -10.22 -6.53 -25.02
CA LEU A 472 -10.65 -5.33 -25.77
C LEU A 472 -11.20 -5.69 -27.16
N LYS A 473 -10.50 -6.57 -27.91
CA LYS A 473 -10.97 -7.04 -29.22
C LYS A 473 -12.32 -7.73 -29.12
N GLU A 474 -12.51 -8.58 -28.11
CA GLU A 474 -13.79 -9.25 -27.85
C GLU A 474 -14.91 -8.23 -27.61
N ILE A 475 -14.66 -7.21 -26.78
CA ILE A 475 -15.63 -6.14 -26.50
C ILE A 475 -15.99 -5.36 -27.76
N ILE A 476 -15.01 -5.02 -28.61
CA ILE A 476 -15.25 -4.31 -29.87
C ILE A 476 -16.12 -5.15 -30.81
N ILE A 477 -15.86 -6.46 -30.92
CA ILE A 477 -16.66 -7.38 -31.74
C ILE A 477 -18.09 -7.47 -31.21
N LEU A 478 -18.27 -7.59 -29.88
CA LEU A 478 -19.58 -7.62 -29.24
C LEU A 478 -20.32 -6.28 -29.43
N ALA A 479 -19.64 -5.15 -29.25
CA ALA A 479 -20.23 -3.82 -29.43
C ALA A 479 -20.72 -3.61 -30.87
N LYS A 480 -19.94 -4.02 -31.88
CA LYS A 480 -20.36 -3.97 -33.29
C LYS A 480 -21.57 -4.84 -33.60
N LYS A 481 -21.74 -5.94 -32.85
CA LYS A 481 -22.85 -6.87 -33.03
C LYS A 481 -24.14 -6.39 -32.36
N GLU A 482 -24.04 -5.84 -31.15
CA GLU A 482 -25.20 -5.53 -30.29
C GLU A 482 -25.67 -4.07 -30.39
N LEU A 483 -24.85 -3.15 -30.93
CA LEU A 483 -25.18 -1.72 -31.05
C LEU A 483 -25.44 -1.28 -32.50
N LYS A 484 -26.24 -0.22 -32.67
CA LYS A 484 -26.42 0.45 -33.97
C LYS A 484 -25.15 1.23 -34.38
N PRO A 485 -24.91 1.48 -35.69
CA PRO A 485 -23.72 2.18 -36.17
C PRO A 485 -23.47 3.55 -35.52
N GLU A 486 -24.54 4.33 -35.30
CA GLU A 486 -24.49 5.64 -34.63
C GLU A 486 -24.05 5.52 -33.17
N GLN A 487 -24.55 4.49 -32.45
CA GLN A 487 -24.23 4.23 -31.05
C GLN A 487 -22.82 3.67 -30.86
N PHE A 488 -22.31 2.94 -31.86
CA PHE A 488 -20.94 2.43 -31.90
C PHE A 488 -19.94 3.57 -32.08
N LYS A 489 -20.22 4.51 -32.99
CA LYS A 489 -19.37 5.68 -33.24
C LYS A 489 -19.17 6.57 -32.01
N GLU A 490 -20.19 6.63 -31.14
CA GLU A 490 -20.10 7.31 -29.84
C GLU A 490 -19.19 6.62 -28.81
N ILE A 491 -18.91 5.31 -28.96
CA ILE A 491 -18.04 4.53 -28.03
C ILE A 491 -16.66 4.26 -28.66
N GLU A 492 -16.51 4.50 -29.97
CA GLU A 492 -15.27 4.29 -30.73
C GLU A 492 -14.10 5.13 -30.20
N VAL A 493 -14.39 6.33 -29.67
CA VAL A 493 -13.39 7.20 -29.03
C VAL A 493 -12.84 6.55 -27.76
N GLU A 494 -13.67 5.97 -26.92
CA GLU A 494 -13.23 5.26 -25.72
C GLU A 494 -12.43 3.99 -26.04
N PHE A 495 -12.72 3.30 -27.14
CA PHE A 495 -11.91 2.18 -27.59
C PHE A 495 -10.53 2.62 -28.08
N GLN A 496 -10.43 3.77 -28.75
CA GLN A 496 -9.16 4.35 -29.15
C GLN A 496 -8.32 4.74 -27.94
N GLU A 497 -8.92 5.39 -26.93
CA GLU A 497 -8.25 5.71 -25.66
C GLU A 497 -7.76 4.45 -24.93
N LEU A 498 -8.57 3.39 -24.88
CA LEU A 498 -8.18 2.14 -24.22
C LEU A 498 -7.02 1.45 -24.96
N ASN A 499 -7.04 1.48 -26.29
CA ASN A 499 -5.97 0.92 -27.11
C ASN A 499 -4.67 1.71 -26.95
N GLU A 500 -4.74 3.03 -26.79
CA GLU A 500 -3.59 3.89 -26.50
C GLU A 500 -3.00 3.62 -25.10
N LEU A 501 -3.85 3.37 -24.10
CA LEU A 501 -3.42 2.92 -22.77
C LEU A 501 -2.74 1.54 -22.80
N LEU A 502 -3.22 0.63 -23.65
CA LEU A 502 -2.62 -0.70 -23.83
C LEU A 502 -1.29 -0.66 -24.59
N GLU A 503 -1.12 0.25 -25.54
CA GLU A 503 0.19 0.44 -26.20
C GLU A 503 1.20 1.13 -25.27
N ARG A 504 0.75 1.93 -24.28
CA ARG A 504 1.61 2.50 -23.23
C ARG A 504 2.19 1.43 -22.28
N LEU A 505 1.50 0.30 -22.09
CA LEU A 505 2.03 -0.85 -21.35
C LEU A 505 3.23 -1.50 -22.07
N LYS A 506 3.25 -1.43 -23.41
CA LYS A 506 4.20 -2.14 -24.27
C LYS A 506 5.62 -1.59 -24.23
N THR A 507 5.78 -0.27 -24.07
CA THR A 507 7.10 0.38 -24.22
C THR A 507 7.93 0.36 -22.95
N GLY A 508 7.32 0.23 -21.77
CA GLY A 508 8.02 0.26 -20.48
C GLY A 508 8.64 1.62 -20.10
N LEU A 509 8.72 2.58 -21.03
CA LEU A 509 9.38 3.87 -20.88
C LEU A 509 8.54 4.91 -20.13
N VAL A 510 9.21 5.90 -19.55
CA VAL A 510 8.66 7.09 -18.91
C VAL A 510 8.56 8.22 -19.90
N TYR A 511 7.34 8.65 -20.17
CA TYR A 511 7.10 9.74 -21.12
C TYR A 511 7.30 11.08 -20.42
N ILE A 512 8.26 11.87 -20.89
CA ILE A 512 8.57 13.21 -20.37
C ILE A 512 8.38 14.23 -21.48
N GLY A 513 7.45 15.16 -21.30
CA GLY A 513 7.19 16.22 -22.27
C GLY A 513 8.02 17.48 -21.99
N LEU A 514 8.75 17.98 -22.99
CA LEU A 514 9.50 19.24 -22.93
C LEU A 514 8.68 20.38 -23.55
N PHE A 515 8.39 21.42 -22.76
CA PHE A 515 7.59 22.58 -23.18
C PHE A 515 8.36 23.87 -23.01
N GLY A 516 8.18 24.84 -23.92
CA GLY A 516 8.85 26.13 -23.85
C GLY A 516 9.01 26.76 -25.23
N LYS A 517 9.38 28.04 -25.31
CA LYS A 517 9.46 28.74 -26.59
C LYS A 517 10.49 28.15 -27.56
N THR A 518 10.38 28.57 -28.81
CA THR A 518 11.39 28.30 -29.84
C THR A 518 12.74 28.91 -29.43
N GLY A 519 13.80 28.12 -29.50
CA GLY A 519 15.16 28.57 -29.11
C GLY A 519 15.48 28.54 -27.61
N ALA A 520 14.55 28.09 -26.75
CA ALA A 520 14.81 27.85 -25.32
C ALA A 520 15.83 26.72 -25.07
N GLY A 521 16.08 25.88 -26.08
CA GLY A 521 17.06 24.78 -26.04
C GLY A 521 16.49 23.43 -25.61
N LYS A 522 15.21 23.18 -25.86
CA LYS A 522 14.52 21.89 -25.58
C LYS A 522 15.23 20.69 -26.22
N SER A 523 15.53 20.77 -27.52
CA SER A 523 16.25 19.72 -28.23
C SER A 523 17.69 19.52 -27.72
N ALA A 524 18.32 20.58 -27.20
CA ALA A 524 19.64 20.46 -26.57
C ALA A 524 19.57 19.75 -25.21
N ILE A 525 18.50 19.98 -24.43
CA ILE A 525 18.22 19.23 -23.20
C ILE A 525 17.92 17.77 -23.52
N ALA A 526 17.09 17.49 -24.54
CA ALA A 526 16.83 16.11 -24.99
C ALA A 526 18.13 15.36 -25.34
N ASN A 527 19.01 15.98 -26.14
CA ASN A 527 20.33 15.39 -26.45
C ASN A 527 21.20 15.18 -25.21
N SER A 528 21.12 16.08 -24.22
CA SER A 528 21.89 15.98 -22.97
C SER A 528 21.38 14.86 -22.07
N LEU A 529 20.05 14.70 -21.94
CA LEU A 529 19.41 13.62 -21.19
C LEU A 529 19.68 12.25 -21.83
N ILE A 530 19.72 12.19 -23.16
CA ILE A 530 19.98 10.95 -23.90
C ILE A 530 21.48 10.66 -24.00
N GLY A 531 22.34 11.67 -23.90
CA GLY A 531 23.79 11.48 -24.01
C GLY A 531 24.26 11.22 -25.44
N SER A 532 23.46 11.56 -26.45
CA SER A 532 23.83 11.52 -27.87
C SER A 532 23.19 12.69 -28.63
N ASP A 533 23.87 13.19 -29.67
CA ASP A 533 23.39 14.32 -30.48
C ASP A 533 22.49 13.81 -31.62
N ILE A 534 21.33 13.25 -31.24
CA ILE A 534 20.35 12.67 -32.18
C ILE A 534 19.34 13.73 -32.66
N ALA A 535 18.96 14.68 -31.80
CA ALA A 535 18.13 15.80 -32.19
C ALA A 535 18.95 16.77 -33.06
N GLY A 536 18.47 17.03 -34.28
CA GLY A 536 19.09 17.98 -35.19
C GLY A 536 19.11 19.39 -34.58
N VAL A 537 20.29 19.87 -34.20
CA VAL A 537 20.49 21.26 -33.76
C VAL A 537 21.47 21.91 -34.72
N ASN A 538 21.04 22.15 -35.96
CA ASN A 538 21.83 22.87 -36.95
C ASN A 538 21.54 24.37 -36.84
N VAL A 539 22.59 25.18 -36.65
CA VAL A 539 22.54 26.64 -36.48
C VAL A 539 22.20 27.37 -37.79
N ALA A 540 21.79 26.67 -38.86
CA ALA A 540 21.63 27.25 -40.18
C ALA A 540 20.32 26.97 -40.91
N ASN A 541 19.42 26.08 -40.45
CA ASN A 541 18.03 25.95 -40.95
C ASN A 541 17.28 24.86 -40.16
N ASP A 542 15.97 25.06 -40.05
CA ASP A 542 14.91 24.18 -39.53
C ASP A 542 14.62 24.14 -38.02
N PHE A 543 13.52 24.83 -37.69
CA PHE A 543 12.78 24.73 -36.45
C PHE A 543 12.03 23.40 -36.38
N THR A 544 11.91 22.81 -35.18
CA THR A 544 11.03 21.65 -34.92
C THR A 544 9.58 22.02 -35.25
N ARG A 545 9.06 21.57 -36.39
CA ARG A 545 7.66 21.80 -36.84
C ARG A 545 6.71 20.66 -36.45
N GLU A 546 7.24 19.52 -36.03
CA GLU A 546 6.51 18.31 -35.64
C GLU A 546 7.01 17.83 -34.26
N VAL A 547 6.17 17.13 -33.49
CA VAL A 547 6.57 16.56 -32.20
C VAL A 547 7.60 15.44 -32.43
N MET A 548 8.74 15.55 -31.76
CA MET A 548 9.83 14.59 -31.87
C MET A 548 9.98 13.80 -30.57
N ALA A 549 9.98 12.47 -30.66
CA ALA A 549 10.20 11.59 -29.51
C ALA A 549 11.58 10.94 -29.61
N TYR A 550 12.27 10.88 -28.48
CA TYR A 550 13.62 10.35 -28.38
C TYR A 550 13.71 9.36 -27.21
N GLN A 551 14.27 8.18 -27.47
CA GLN A 551 14.22 7.05 -26.52
C GLN A 551 15.61 6.73 -25.95
N LYS A 552 15.65 6.57 -24.63
CA LYS A 552 16.77 5.98 -23.88
C LYS A 552 16.23 5.47 -22.56
N GLU A 553 16.21 4.16 -22.37
CA GLU A 553 15.70 3.54 -21.13
C GLU A 553 16.28 4.22 -19.87
N PRO A 554 15.44 4.58 -18.88
CA PRO A 554 13.98 4.35 -18.80
C PRO A 554 13.13 5.43 -19.50
N TRP A 555 13.71 6.44 -20.15
CA TRP A 555 13.02 7.64 -20.65
C TRP A 555 12.55 7.55 -22.12
N ASN A 556 11.39 8.15 -22.36
CA ASN A 556 10.93 8.60 -23.67
C ASN A 556 10.72 10.12 -23.61
N ILE A 557 11.67 10.89 -24.14
CA ILE A 557 11.65 12.35 -24.10
C ILE A 557 10.93 12.88 -25.35
N VAL A 558 9.87 13.64 -25.13
CA VAL A 558 9.05 14.23 -26.20
C VAL A 558 9.31 15.72 -26.27
N ASP A 559 9.95 16.18 -27.35
CA ASP A 559 10.18 17.60 -27.63
C ASP A 559 8.97 18.18 -28.37
N VAL A 560 8.20 19.01 -27.67
CA VAL A 560 7.01 19.67 -28.23
C VAL A 560 7.45 20.97 -28.90
N PRO A 561 7.06 21.26 -30.17
CA PRO A 561 7.40 22.50 -30.86
C PRO A 561 7.18 23.77 -30.02
N GLY A 562 8.02 24.78 -30.20
CA GLY A 562 7.87 26.04 -29.47
C GLY A 562 6.68 26.85 -29.97
N ILE A 563 5.71 27.13 -29.08
CA ILE A 563 4.40 27.67 -29.44
C ILE A 563 4.39 29.20 -29.49
N MET A 564 3.73 29.77 -30.50
CA MET A 564 3.17 31.13 -30.45
C MET A 564 1.85 31.20 -31.25
N GLY A 565 0.72 31.37 -30.53
CA GLY A 565 -0.52 31.98 -31.06
C GLY A 565 -1.36 31.23 -32.09
N ASP A 566 -1.12 29.94 -32.33
CA ASP A 566 -1.85 29.13 -33.30
C ASP A 566 -2.61 27.97 -32.60
N PRO A 567 -3.95 27.88 -32.75
CA PRO A 567 -4.81 26.86 -32.11
C PRO A 567 -4.41 25.41 -32.40
N VAL A 568 -3.76 25.13 -33.54
CA VAL A 568 -3.34 23.78 -33.91
C VAL A 568 -2.22 23.29 -32.98
N TYR A 569 -1.26 24.17 -32.66
CA TYR A 569 -0.15 23.84 -31.77
C TYR A 569 -0.57 23.80 -30.29
N GLU A 570 -1.57 24.59 -29.90
CA GLU A 570 -2.17 24.52 -28.55
C GLU A 570 -2.82 23.16 -28.30
N LYS A 571 -3.62 22.67 -29.26
CA LYS A 571 -4.22 21.33 -29.17
C LYS A 571 -3.14 20.25 -29.09
N MET A 572 -2.10 20.36 -29.91
CA MET A 572 -0.97 19.41 -29.91
C MET A 572 -0.24 19.39 -28.55
N ALA A 573 0.00 20.55 -27.95
CA ALA A 573 0.64 20.66 -26.64
C ALA A 573 -0.20 20.03 -25.52
N LEU A 574 -1.52 20.21 -25.57
CA LEU A 574 -2.44 19.61 -24.61
C LEU A 574 -2.51 18.09 -24.75
N ASP A 575 -2.54 17.59 -25.99
CA ASP A 575 -2.57 16.16 -26.27
C ASP A 575 -1.28 15.49 -25.79
N GLU A 576 -0.11 16.09 -26.02
CA GLU A 576 1.17 15.56 -25.52
C GLU A 576 1.35 15.70 -24.00
N ALA A 577 0.81 16.76 -23.40
CA ALA A 577 0.81 16.91 -21.93
C ALA A 577 -0.01 15.80 -21.25
N ARG A 578 -1.15 15.40 -21.83
CA ARG A 578 -1.99 14.31 -21.32
C ARG A 578 -1.36 12.93 -21.44
N LYS A 579 -0.45 12.74 -22.41
CA LYS A 579 0.30 11.50 -22.62
C LYS A 579 1.54 11.39 -21.73
N SER A 580 2.03 12.52 -21.22
CA SER A 580 3.27 12.58 -20.43
C SER A 580 3.05 12.07 -18.99
N HIS A 581 4.02 11.36 -18.43
CA HIS A 581 4.04 11.00 -17.01
C HIS A 581 4.61 12.14 -16.17
N GLY A 582 5.46 12.98 -16.76
CA GLY A 582 5.68 14.33 -16.25
C GLY A 582 6.29 15.28 -17.27
N LEU A 583 6.48 16.52 -16.84
CA LEU A 583 6.67 17.67 -17.71
C LEU A 583 7.91 18.45 -17.29
N ILE A 584 8.65 18.97 -18.27
CA ILE A 584 9.75 19.90 -18.05
C ILE A 584 9.45 21.20 -18.79
N PHE A 585 9.30 22.28 -18.05
CA PHE A 585 9.13 23.63 -18.57
C PHE A 585 10.52 24.26 -18.75
N VAL A 586 10.90 24.47 -20.00
CA VAL A 586 12.22 24.98 -20.38
C VAL A 586 12.12 26.47 -20.66
N ILE A 587 12.83 27.25 -19.86
CA ILE A 587 12.99 28.70 -20.04
C ILE A 587 14.47 29.05 -20.16
N ASN A 588 14.80 30.22 -20.71
CA ASN A 588 16.18 30.69 -20.86
C ASN A 588 16.43 32.09 -20.30
N SER A 589 15.41 32.71 -19.74
CA SER A 589 15.39 34.04 -19.13
C SER A 589 14.14 34.16 -18.27
N GLU A 590 13.91 35.33 -17.67
CA GLU A 590 12.60 35.66 -17.09
C GLU A 590 11.49 35.41 -18.12
N PRO A 591 10.45 34.61 -17.80
CA PRO A 591 9.39 34.29 -18.73
C PRO A 591 8.47 35.50 -18.94
N TYR A 592 8.06 35.70 -20.20
CA TYR A 592 7.13 36.75 -20.61
C TYR A 592 5.72 36.19 -20.82
N GLU A 593 4.72 37.06 -20.92
CA GLU A 593 3.28 36.72 -20.89
C GLU A 593 2.86 35.52 -21.77
N PRO A 594 3.20 35.43 -23.06
CA PRO A 594 2.97 34.25 -23.90
C PRO A 594 3.54 32.93 -23.35
N GLU A 595 4.75 32.92 -22.79
CA GLU A 595 5.33 31.71 -22.19
C GLU A 595 4.55 31.29 -20.94
N LEU A 596 4.17 32.27 -20.10
CA LEU A 596 3.35 32.00 -18.90
C LEU A 596 1.98 31.45 -19.25
N LYS A 597 1.31 31.99 -20.28
CA LYS A 597 0.02 31.48 -20.75
C LYS A 597 0.10 30.04 -21.23
N LEU A 598 1.17 29.68 -21.96
CA LEU A 598 1.40 28.30 -22.36
C LEU A 598 1.54 27.38 -21.14
N PHE A 599 2.38 27.75 -20.18
CA PHE A 599 2.58 26.96 -18.98
C PHE A 599 1.30 26.85 -18.14
N GLU A 600 0.48 27.91 -18.07
CA GLU A 600 -0.84 27.88 -17.44
C GLU A 600 -1.80 26.92 -18.14
N TRP A 601 -1.88 26.93 -19.46
CA TRP A 601 -2.75 26.02 -20.20
C TRP A 601 -2.35 24.56 -19.99
N VAL A 602 -1.06 24.25 -20.12
CA VAL A 602 -0.55 22.90 -19.87
C VAL A 602 -0.76 22.50 -18.40
N HIS A 603 -0.50 23.40 -17.46
CA HIS A 603 -0.69 23.12 -16.03
C HIS A 603 -2.16 22.85 -15.69
N ASN A 604 -3.10 23.67 -16.18
CA ASN A 604 -4.52 23.51 -15.92
C ASN A 604 -5.12 22.26 -16.55
N ALA A 605 -4.58 21.82 -17.69
CA ALA A 605 -5.04 20.60 -18.35
C ALA A 605 -4.63 19.33 -17.60
N VAL A 606 -3.49 19.37 -16.90
CA VAL A 606 -2.93 18.23 -16.18
C VAL A 606 -2.36 18.66 -14.81
N PRO A 607 -3.20 19.10 -13.86
CA PRO A 607 -2.73 19.73 -12.61
C PRO A 607 -1.91 18.76 -11.74
N ASN A 608 -2.32 17.49 -11.71
CA ASN A 608 -1.71 16.45 -10.89
C ASN A 608 -0.43 15.87 -11.49
N ILE A 609 -0.14 16.16 -12.76
CA ILE A 609 1.06 15.63 -13.41
C ILE A 609 2.29 16.36 -12.89
N PRO A 610 3.35 15.64 -12.52
CA PRO A 610 4.62 16.21 -12.18
C PRO A 610 5.22 17.23 -13.17
N LYS A 611 5.72 18.38 -12.68
CA LYS A 611 6.39 19.45 -13.43
C LYS A 611 7.74 19.83 -12.80
N ILE A 612 8.77 19.98 -13.63
CA ILE A 612 10.06 20.61 -13.29
C ILE A 612 10.23 21.85 -14.16
N VAL A 613 10.85 22.91 -13.64
CA VAL A 613 11.23 24.08 -14.44
C VAL A 613 12.74 24.03 -14.64
N PHE A 614 13.20 24.05 -15.89
CA PHE A 614 14.63 24.07 -16.21
C PHE A 614 15.00 25.40 -16.88
N VAL A 615 15.82 26.19 -16.20
CA VAL A 615 16.36 27.47 -16.65
C VAL A 615 17.68 27.20 -17.39
N ASN A 616 17.58 27.09 -18.71
CA ASN A 616 18.67 26.77 -19.62
C ASN A 616 19.51 28.01 -19.97
N LYS A 617 20.74 27.80 -20.46
CA LYS A 617 21.71 28.86 -20.84
C LYS A 617 22.09 29.75 -19.65
N TRP A 618 22.11 29.18 -18.44
CA TRP A 618 22.46 29.89 -17.21
C TRP A 618 23.91 30.41 -17.24
N ASP A 619 24.84 29.68 -17.87
CA ASP A 619 26.23 30.11 -18.10
C ASP A 619 26.33 31.49 -18.79
N VAL A 620 25.46 31.77 -19.76
CA VAL A 620 25.41 33.06 -20.46
C VAL A 620 24.88 34.17 -19.55
N LEU A 621 23.94 33.84 -18.66
CA LEU A 621 23.38 34.79 -17.70
C LEU A 621 24.40 35.11 -16.60
N GLU A 622 25.13 34.12 -16.08
CA GLU A 622 26.19 34.28 -15.08
C GLU A 622 27.37 35.10 -15.61
N ALA A 623 27.76 34.89 -16.87
CA ALA A 623 28.87 35.66 -17.46
C ALA A 623 28.53 37.14 -17.72
N GLY A 624 27.24 37.50 -17.72
CA GLY A 624 26.75 38.84 -18.09
C GLY A 624 26.25 39.70 -16.94
N HIS A 625 26.19 39.17 -15.71
CA HIS A 625 25.58 39.83 -14.55
C HIS A 625 26.41 39.61 -13.28
N ASP A 626 26.30 40.52 -12.32
CA ASP A 626 26.90 40.34 -11.00
C ASP A 626 26.02 39.50 -10.04
N ASP A 627 26.57 39.11 -8.88
CA ASP A 627 25.87 38.28 -7.90
C ASP A 627 24.57 38.93 -7.35
N ALA A 628 24.48 40.25 -7.36
CA ALA A 628 23.29 40.97 -6.89
C ALA A 628 22.17 40.93 -7.95
N GLU A 629 22.54 41.14 -9.21
CA GLU A 629 21.64 41.02 -10.36
C GLU A 629 21.12 39.58 -10.55
N LEU A 630 21.99 38.57 -10.38
CA LEU A 630 21.59 37.16 -10.46
C LEU A 630 20.58 36.78 -9.37
N LYS A 631 20.70 37.33 -8.15
CA LYS A 631 19.70 37.14 -7.09
C LYS A 631 18.34 37.71 -7.47
N VAL A 632 18.30 38.88 -8.10
CA VAL A 632 17.05 39.50 -8.58
C VAL A 632 16.41 38.65 -9.69
N VAL A 633 17.21 38.15 -10.64
CA VAL A 633 16.71 37.28 -11.71
C VAL A 633 16.14 35.97 -11.15
N ARG A 634 16.83 35.34 -10.19
CA ARG A 634 16.33 34.13 -9.51
C ARG A 634 15.00 34.39 -8.81
N GLN A 635 14.91 35.47 -8.06
CA GLN A 635 13.68 35.84 -7.35
C GLN A 635 12.49 36.00 -8.31
N LYS A 636 12.66 36.74 -9.41
CA LYS A 636 11.58 36.93 -10.40
C LYS A 636 11.15 35.64 -11.08
N ILE A 637 12.10 34.74 -11.37
CA ILE A 637 11.78 33.42 -11.92
C ILE A 637 11.00 32.59 -10.91
N THR A 638 11.41 32.59 -9.64
CA THR A 638 10.69 31.89 -8.57
C THR A 638 9.28 32.44 -8.36
N GLU A 639 9.10 33.77 -8.37
CA GLU A 639 7.78 34.40 -8.25
C GLU A 639 6.84 34.00 -9.39
N LYS A 640 7.34 33.98 -10.64
CA LYS A 640 6.51 33.68 -11.83
C LYS A 640 6.26 32.19 -12.04
N MET A 641 7.26 31.36 -11.78
CA MET A 641 7.24 29.93 -12.09
C MET A 641 6.92 29.04 -10.89
N GLY A 642 7.06 29.56 -9.66
CA GLY A 642 6.81 28.82 -8.42
C GLY A 642 5.39 28.26 -8.33
N LYS A 643 4.41 28.91 -8.94
CA LYS A 643 3.01 28.44 -8.99
C LYS A 643 2.80 27.13 -9.77
N PHE A 644 3.75 26.73 -10.63
CA PHE A 644 3.62 25.52 -11.44
C PHE A 644 4.30 24.29 -10.83
N VAL A 645 5.13 24.49 -9.80
CA VAL A 645 5.97 23.46 -9.19
C VAL A 645 5.63 23.28 -7.70
N LYS A 646 5.94 22.11 -7.13
CA LYS A 646 5.61 21.81 -5.73
C LYS A 646 6.56 22.50 -4.75
N SER A 647 7.83 22.65 -5.14
CA SER A 647 8.87 23.28 -4.34
C SER A 647 9.73 24.23 -5.18
N PRO A 648 10.27 25.33 -4.59
CA PRO A 648 11.28 26.16 -5.25
C PRO A 648 12.50 25.36 -5.76
N ASN A 649 12.82 24.22 -5.12
CA ASN A 649 13.91 23.32 -5.53
C ASN A 649 13.60 22.53 -6.81
N ASP A 650 12.38 22.60 -7.33
CA ASP A 650 12.01 22.03 -8.64
C ASP A 650 12.33 22.99 -9.81
N ILE A 651 12.89 24.17 -9.51
CA ILE A 651 13.44 25.11 -10.48
C ILE A 651 14.95 24.89 -10.56
N ILE A 652 15.41 24.31 -11.66
CA ILE A 652 16.80 23.90 -11.87
C ILE A 652 17.46 24.87 -12.83
N TYR A 653 18.66 25.34 -12.48
CA TYR A 653 19.44 26.27 -13.30
C TYR A 653 20.62 25.51 -13.92
N GLY A 654 20.80 25.62 -15.23
CA GLY A 654 21.91 24.95 -15.90
C GLY A 654 22.03 25.28 -17.39
N SER A 655 22.97 24.61 -18.05
CA SER A 655 23.24 24.82 -19.47
C SER A 655 23.47 23.50 -20.19
N ALA A 656 22.56 23.12 -21.08
CA ALA A 656 22.67 21.88 -21.86
C ALA A 656 23.86 21.90 -22.85
N ARG A 657 24.33 23.09 -23.25
CA ARG A 657 25.54 23.26 -24.07
C ARG A 657 26.29 24.50 -23.59
N ILE A 658 27.62 24.40 -23.51
CA ILE A 658 28.52 25.49 -23.13
C ILE A 658 29.54 25.67 -24.25
N LYS A 659 29.99 26.91 -24.48
CA LYS A 659 31.02 27.22 -25.48
C LYS A 659 32.41 26.94 -24.90
N GLN A 660 33.11 25.93 -25.45
CA GLN A 660 34.49 25.60 -25.09
C GLN A 660 35.37 25.69 -26.35
N ASN A 661 36.46 26.46 -26.30
CA ASN A 661 37.40 26.66 -27.41
C ASN A 661 36.75 27.06 -28.75
N GLY A 662 35.67 27.86 -28.70
CA GLY A 662 34.95 28.33 -29.89
C GLY A 662 33.84 27.39 -30.38
N THR A 663 33.76 26.17 -29.86
CA THR A 663 32.77 25.14 -30.26
C THR A 663 31.73 24.94 -29.15
N MET A 664 30.47 24.72 -29.51
CA MET A 664 29.43 24.39 -28.53
C MET A 664 29.53 22.92 -28.15
N VAL A 665 29.80 22.63 -26.88
CA VAL A 665 29.97 21.28 -26.34
C VAL A 665 28.79 20.93 -25.45
N ARG A 666 28.19 19.75 -25.68
CA ARG A 666 27.10 19.19 -24.86
C ARG A 666 27.57 18.96 -23.43
N GLN A 667 26.75 19.35 -22.47
CA GLN A 667 27.00 19.12 -21.05
C GLN A 667 26.12 17.99 -20.55
N GLU A 668 26.59 17.29 -19.52
CA GLU A 668 25.73 16.44 -18.72
C GLU A 668 24.89 17.32 -17.80
N LEU A 669 23.64 16.91 -17.55
CA LEU A 669 22.70 17.64 -16.68
C LEU A 669 22.40 16.80 -15.43
N PRO A 670 23.40 16.56 -14.55
CA PRO A 670 23.23 15.69 -13.40
C PRO A 670 22.11 16.20 -12.50
N GLN A 671 22.04 17.50 -12.18
CA GLN A 671 20.97 18.07 -11.35
C GLN A 671 19.56 17.80 -11.90
N LEU A 672 19.36 17.87 -13.22
CA LEU A 672 18.08 17.56 -13.86
C LEU A 672 17.78 16.06 -13.84
N LEU A 673 18.76 15.23 -14.18
CA LEU A 673 18.63 13.77 -14.15
C LEU A 673 18.33 13.27 -12.74
N ASN A 674 19.09 13.76 -11.77
CA ASN A 674 18.93 13.49 -10.35
C ASN A 674 17.53 13.89 -9.87
N LYS A 675 17.03 15.07 -10.26
CA LYS A 675 15.66 15.46 -9.92
C LYS A 675 14.60 14.58 -10.59
N MET A 676 14.90 14.02 -11.77
CA MET A 676 14.05 13.03 -12.42
C MET A 676 14.09 11.66 -11.72
N TYR A 677 15.20 11.30 -11.04
CA TYR A 677 15.42 9.99 -10.42
C TYR A 677 15.18 9.92 -8.90
N GLU A 678 15.53 10.95 -8.13
CA GLU A 678 15.98 10.77 -6.73
C GLU A 678 15.01 11.26 -5.66
N ASP A 679 14.26 12.34 -5.91
CA ASP A 679 13.45 12.93 -4.85
C ASP A 679 12.03 12.35 -4.86
N ALA A 680 11.46 12.11 -3.68
CA ALA A 680 10.01 12.08 -3.43
C ALA A 680 9.26 13.39 -3.82
N GLY A 681 9.88 14.22 -4.65
CA GLY A 681 9.30 15.36 -5.33
C GLY A 681 8.73 15.00 -6.69
N THR A 682 8.56 16.04 -7.50
CA THR A 682 7.56 16.10 -8.52
C THR A 682 7.66 14.92 -9.52
N LEU A 683 8.77 14.68 -10.22
CA LEU A 683 8.89 13.61 -11.24
C LEU A 683 9.38 12.23 -10.72
N GLY A 684 10.05 12.16 -9.56
CA GLY A 684 10.48 10.90 -8.95
C GLY A 684 9.32 10.01 -8.49
N GLN A 685 8.15 10.60 -8.19
CA GLN A 685 6.90 9.85 -7.98
C GLN A 685 6.52 8.98 -9.18
N VAL A 686 6.83 9.41 -10.41
CA VAL A 686 6.53 8.58 -11.58
C VAL A 686 7.51 7.43 -11.70
N MET A 687 8.72 7.51 -11.12
CA MET A 687 9.65 6.37 -11.05
C MET A 687 9.16 5.30 -10.05
N ASN A 688 8.52 5.69 -8.94
CA ASN A 688 7.89 4.75 -8.01
C ASN A 688 6.66 4.03 -8.62
N ILE A 689 5.98 4.67 -9.58
CA ILE A 689 4.88 4.07 -10.36
C ILE A 689 5.41 3.06 -11.42
N LEU A 690 6.71 3.03 -11.69
CA LEU A 690 7.33 2.12 -12.67
C LEU A 690 7.91 0.85 -12.06
N ASP A 691 7.75 0.61 -10.75
CA ASP A 691 7.93 -0.75 -10.24
C ASP A 691 7.04 -1.67 -11.08
N PRO A 692 7.59 -2.59 -11.87
CA PRO A 692 6.80 -3.36 -12.82
C PRO A 692 5.69 -4.17 -12.16
N ALA A 693 5.87 -4.53 -10.88
CA ALA A 693 4.85 -5.21 -10.08
C ALA A 693 3.69 -4.27 -9.72
N HIS A 694 3.98 -3.10 -9.15
CA HIS A 694 2.96 -2.07 -8.87
C HIS A 694 2.29 -1.56 -10.15
N ARG A 695 3.03 -1.41 -11.25
CA ARG A 695 2.52 -0.97 -12.56
C ARG A 695 1.57 -1.99 -13.16
N ALA A 696 1.91 -3.28 -13.09
CA ALA A 696 1.04 -4.34 -13.53
C ALA A 696 -0.24 -4.32 -12.71
N ASP A 697 -0.20 -4.16 -11.39
CA ASP A 697 -1.42 -4.18 -10.58
C ASP A 697 -2.27 -2.91 -10.74
N ASP A 698 -1.71 -1.70 -10.57
CA ASP A 698 -2.44 -0.44 -10.71
C ASP A 698 -2.99 -0.21 -12.13
N LEU A 699 -2.21 -0.52 -13.16
CA LEU A 699 -2.64 -0.32 -14.55
C LEU A 699 -3.57 -1.44 -14.99
N THR A 700 -3.40 -2.68 -14.51
CA THR A 700 -4.39 -3.75 -14.71
C THR A 700 -5.70 -3.42 -14.03
N GLN A 701 -5.67 -2.91 -12.80
CA GLN A 701 -6.89 -2.47 -12.09
C GLN A 701 -7.55 -1.29 -12.80
N ASN A 702 -6.79 -0.28 -13.22
CA ASN A 702 -7.32 0.86 -13.96
C ASN A 702 -7.91 0.46 -15.32
N ILE A 703 -7.24 -0.43 -16.06
CA ILE A 703 -7.73 -0.94 -17.34
C ILE A 703 -8.94 -1.85 -17.11
N ASN A 704 -8.93 -2.73 -16.10
CA ASN A 704 -10.08 -3.59 -15.76
C ASN A 704 -11.29 -2.75 -15.34
N ASN A 705 -11.08 -1.69 -14.57
CA ASN A 705 -12.13 -0.73 -14.20
C ASN A 705 -12.66 -0.01 -15.43
N LYS A 706 -11.80 0.47 -16.33
CA LYS A 706 -12.22 1.17 -17.56
C LYS A 706 -12.88 0.22 -18.57
N ILE A 707 -12.44 -1.03 -18.64
CA ILE A 707 -13.11 -2.14 -19.35
C ILE A 707 -14.50 -2.37 -18.77
N LEU A 708 -14.63 -2.44 -17.44
CA LEU A 708 -15.91 -2.62 -16.75
C LEU A 708 -16.85 -1.44 -17.03
N GLU A 709 -16.36 -0.20 -16.99
CA GLU A 709 -17.14 0.99 -17.35
C GLU A 709 -17.65 0.95 -18.79
N VAL A 710 -16.79 0.58 -19.75
CA VAL A 710 -17.17 0.43 -21.15
C VAL A 710 -18.20 -0.70 -21.32
N ARG A 711 -18.03 -1.84 -20.64
CA ARG A 711 -19.01 -2.93 -20.62
C ARG A 711 -20.36 -2.47 -20.05
N ILE A 712 -20.35 -1.70 -18.95
CA ILE A 712 -21.56 -1.12 -18.36
C ILE A 712 -22.23 -0.13 -19.34
N LYS A 713 -21.47 0.73 -20.03
CA LYS A 713 -22.00 1.65 -21.05
C LYS A 713 -22.66 0.89 -22.21
N ILE A 714 -22.00 -0.16 -22.73
CA ILE A 714 -22.54 -1.01 -23.80
C ILE A 714 -23.81 -1.73 -23.32
N ALA A 715 -23.77 -2.31 -22.10
CA ALA A 715 -24.90 -2.99 -21.49
C ALA A 715 -26.10 -2.05 -21.33
N ARG A 716 -25.88 -0.81 -20.86
CA ARG A 716 -26.93 0.21 -20.75
C ARG A 716 -27.51 0.62 -22.09
N LYS A 717 -26.68 0.81 -23.12
CA LYS A 717 -27.19 1.09 -24.48
C LYS A 717 -28.00 -0.09 -25.03
N ALA A 718 -27.58 -1.33 -24.78
CA ALA A 718 -28.33 -2.54 -25.14
C ALA A 718 -29.66 -2.65 -24.38
N ILE A 719 -29.66 -2.47 -23.05
CA ILE A 719 -30.87 -2.44 -22.20
C ILE A 719 -31.85 -1.39 -22.71
N ASN A 720 -31.37 -0.20 -23.06
CA ASN A 720 -32.24 0.84 -23.62
C ASN A 720 -32.83 0.40 -24.97
N GLY A 721 -32.06 -0.29 -25.82
CA GLY A 721 -32.58 -0.92 -27.04
C GLY A 721 -33.70 -1.93 -26.77
N PHE A 722 -33.52 -2.79 -25.76
CA PHE A 722 -34.56 -3.74 -25.32
C PHE A 722 -35.78 -3.03 -24.70
N ALA A 723 -35.57 -1.98 -23.92
CA ALA A 723 -36.65 -1.22 -23.29
C ALA A 723 -37.48 -0.42 -24.30
N VAL A 724 -36.83 0.23 -25.28
CA VAL A 724 -37.51 0.88 -26.41
C VAL A 724 -38.20 -0.15 -27.29
N GLY A 725 -37.56 -1.30 -27.57
CA GLY A 725 -38.17 -2.40 -28.31
C GLY A 725 -39.40 -2.99 -27.62
N ALA A 726 -39.38 -3.11 -26.29
CA ALA A 726 -40.52 -3.57 -25.49
C ALA A 726 -41.72 -2.60 -25.60
N VAL A 727 -41.47 -1.29 -25.70
CA VAL A 727 -42.51 -0.28 -25.98
C VAL A 727 -42.99 -0.33 -27.43
N ALA A 728 -42.08 -0.50 -28.39
CA ALA A 728 -42.39 -0.51 -29.83
C ALA A 728 -43.07 -1.81 -30.32
N SER A 729 -43.01 -2.90 -29.54
CA SER A 729 -43.59 -4.21 -29.88
C SER A 729 -45.13 -4.24 -29.97
N GLU A 730 -45.81 -3.11 -29.76
CA GLU A 730 -47.27 -2.94 -29.90
C GLU A 730 -47.80 -2.96 -31.35
N PHE A 731 -46.96 -3.24 -32.36
CA PHE A 731 -47.36 -3.38 -33.77
C PHE A 731 -47.39 -4.82 -34.32
N ILE A 732 -47.18 -5.85 -33.49
CA ILE A 732 -47.19 -7.25 -33.93
C ILE A 732 -48.49 -7.95 -33.45
N PRO A 733 -49.23 -8.69 -34.31
CA PRO A 733 -50.52 -9.28 -33.98
C PRO A 733 -50.46 -10.24 -32.77
N PHE A 734 -51.52 -10.19 -31.97
CA PHE A 734 -51.74 -10.73 -30.62
C PHE A 734 -51.63 -12.25 -30.39
N THR A 735 -50.94 -13.03 -31.23
CA THR A 735 -50.93 -14.51 -31.13
C THR A 735 -49.57 -15.14 -30.80
N GLN A 736 -48.56 -14.38 -30.38
CA GLN A 736 -47.28 -14.96 -29.91
C GLN A 736 -46.81 -14.42 -28.55
N LEU A 737 -47.70 -14.40 -27.56
CA LEU A 737 -47.37 -14.01 -26.18
C LEU A 737 -46.65 -15.13 -25.39
N ILE A 738 -45.53 -15.62 -25.94
CA ILE A 738 -44.43 -16.27 -25.19
C ILE A 738 -43.29 -15.24 -24.96
N LEU A 739 -43.43 -14.01 -25.48
CA LEU A 739 -42.32 -13.07 -25.66
C LEU A 739 -41.93 -12.18 -24.46
N THR A 740 -42.76 -11.94 -23.44
CA THR A 740 -42.34 -11.04 -22.33
C THR A 740 -41.23 -11.64 -21.44
N PRO A 741 -41.30 -12.93 -21.02
CA PRO A 741 -40.19 -13.58 -20.33
C PRO A 741 -38.99 -13.83 -21.26
N GLY A 742 -39.23 -14.09 -22.54
CA GLY A 742 -38.19 -14.36 -23.53
C GLY A 742 -37.32 -13.14 -23.86
N ILE A 743 -37.94 -11.97 -24.04
CA ILE A 743 -37.23 -10.70 -24.25
C ILE A 743 -36.43 -10.33 -23.00
N LEU A 744 -37.02 -10.42 -21.80
CA LEU A 744 -36.30 -10.12 -20.56
C LEU A 744 -35.16 -11.12 -20.31
N ALA A 745 -35.37 -12.41 -20.56
CA ALA A 745 -34.31 -13.42 -20.46
C ALA A 745 -33.22 -13.21 -21.53
N SER A 746 -33.58 -12.76 -22.73
CA SER A 746 -32.62 -12.41 -23.78
C SER A 746 -31.83 -11.16 -23.42
N MET A 747 -32.47 -10.15 -22.83
CA MET A 747 -31.80 -8.95 -22.33
C MET A 747 -30.82 -9.32 -21.21
N VAL A 748 -31.27 -10.10 -20.22
CA VAL A 748 -30.43 -10.58 -19.11
C VAL A 748 -29.25 -11.40 -19.64
N PHE A 749 -29.49 -12.32 -20.58
CA PHE A 749 -28.44 -13.08 -21.26
C PHE A 749 -27.44 -12.17 -21.99
N THR A 750 -27.93 -11.19 -22.74
CA THR A 750 -27.09 -10.21 -23.45
C THR A 750 -26.27 -9.37 -22.47
N VAL A 751 -26.85 -8.93 -21.35
CA VAL A 751 -26.14 -8.17 -20.30
C VAL A 751 -25.05 -9.04 -19.66
N ILE A 752 -25.33 -10.28 -19.25
CA ILE A 752 -24.31 -11.19 -18.69
C ILE A 752 -23.14 -11.39 -19.66
N LYS A 753 -23.45 -11.57 -20.94
CA LYS A 753 -22.46 -11.75 -21.99
C LYS A 753 -21.62 -10.48 -22.20
N ILE A 754 -22.25 -9.30 -22.23
CA ILE A 754 -21.53 -8.02 -22.32
C ILE A 754 -20.64 -7.80 -21.08
N MET A 755 -21.07 -8.26 -19.91
CA MET A 755 -20.30 -8.21 -18.67
C MET A 755 -19.17 -9.26 -18.61
N GLY A 756 -18.98 -10.08 -19.66
CA GLY A 756 -17.85 -11.00 -19.79
C GLY A 756 -17.97 -12.28 -18.95
N LYS A 757 -19.17 -12.65 -18.49
CA LYS A 757 -19.40 -13.89 -17.75
C LYS A 757 -19.96 -14.99 -18.66
N GLN A 758 -19.60 -16.24 -18.37
CA GLN A 758 -20.20 -17.39 -19.04
C GLN A 758 -21.60 -17.64 -18.49
N ALA A 759 -22.61 -17.69 -19.37
CA ALA A 759 -23.96 -18.10 -19.02
C ALA A 759 -24.59 -18.87 -20.17
N ASN A 760 -25.41 -19.86 -19.85
CA ASN A 760 -26.26 -20.55 -20.81
C ASN A 760 -27.66 -19.86 -20.86
N LYS A 761 -28.48 -20.20 -21.86
CA LYS A 761 -29.83 -19.61 -22.02
C LYS A 761 -30.82 -20.03 -20.92
N GLU A 762 -30.59 -21.14 -20.23
CA GLU A 762 -31.47 -21.64 -19.17
C GLU A 762 -31.19 -20.95 -17.82
N ASP A 763 -29.92 -20.76 -17.49
CA ASP A 763 -29.43 -20.01 -16.33
C ASP A 763 -29.92 -18.56 -16.40
N ALA A 764 -29.86 -17.93 -17.59
CA ALA A 764 -30.38 -16.58 -17.79
C ALA A 764 -31.89 -16.49 -17.53
N LYS A 765 -32.68 -17.51 -17.92
CA LYS A 765 -34.12 -17.58 -17.62
C LYS A 765 -34.37 -17.75 -16.13
N LYS A 766 -33.62 -18.63 -15.46
CA LYS A 766 -33.73 -18.85 -14.01
C LYS A 766 -33.39 -17.57 -13.24
N MET A 767 -32.29 -16.92 -13.58
CA MET A 767 -31.85 -15.67 -12.96
C MET A 767 -32.84 -14.53 -13.23
N THR A 768 -33.42 -14.47 -14.43
CA THR A 768 -34.49 -13.50 -14.74
C THR A 768 -35.68 -13.68 -13.81
N LYS A 769 -36.09 -14.92 -13.53
CA LYS A 769 -37.20 -15.21 -12.61
C LYS A 769 -36.87 -14.78 -11.18
N GLU A 770 -35.66 -15.07 -10.70
CA GLU A 770 -35.20 -14.72 -9.36
C GLU A 770 -35.12 -13.19 -9.17
N LEU A 771 -34.45 -12.48 -10.08
CA LEU A 771 -34.32 -11.02 -10.02
C LEU A 771 -35.66 -10.30 -10.18
N LEU A 772 -36.56 -10.82 -11.04
CA LEU A 772 -37.89 -10.26 -11.20
C LEU A 772 -38.72 -10.44 -9.92
N THR A 773 -38.60 -11.58 -9.23
CA THR A 773 -39.26 -11.83 -7.95
C THR A 773 -38.72 -10.89 -6.86
N ALA A 774 -37.40 -10.71 -6.81
CA ALA A 774 -36.74 -9.77 -5.90
C ALA A 774 -37.21 -8.32 -6.12
N CYS A 775 -37.26 -7.86 -7.38
CA CYS A 775 -37.80 -6.55 -7.72
C CYS A 775 -39.27 -6.40 -7.33
N GLY A 776 -40.08 -7.44 -7.55
CA GLY A 776 -41.49 -7.45 -7.16
C GLY A 776 -41.72 -7.32 -5.65
N GLN A 777 -40.91 -7.99 -4.84
CA GLN A 777 -40.98 -7.91 -3.37
C GLN A 777 -40.65 -6.50 -2.84
N VAL A 778 -39.73 -5.79 -3.49
CA VAL A 778 -39.26 -4.46 -3.03
C VAL A 778 -40.07 -3.31 -3.58
N LEU A 779 -40.48 -3.39 -4.85
CA LEU A 779 -41.18 -2.30 -5.56
C LEU A 779 -42.70 -2.45 -5.52
N GLY A 780 -43.22 -3.59 -5.04
CA GLY A 780 -44.63 -3.79 -4.71
C GLY A 780 -45.60 -3.48 -5.87
N VAL A 781 -46.56 -2.58 -5.60
CA VAL A 781 -47.69 -2.27 -6.49
C VAL A 781 -47.26 -1.74 -7.86
N GLU A 782 -46.15 -0.99 -7.96
CA GLU A 782 -45.66 -0.44 -9.24
C GLU A 782 -45.13 -1.53 -10.19
N PHE A 783 -44.49 -2.57 -9.64
CA PHE A 783 -43.99 -3.72 -10.41
C PHE A 783 -45.12 -4.74 -10.67
N ALA A 784 -46.07 -4.86 -9.74
CA ALA A 784 -47.24 -5.73 -9.85
C ALA A 784 -48.33 -5.18 -10.78
N ALA A 785 -48.46 -3.85 -10.94
CA ALA A 785 -49.44 -3.23 -11.84
C ALA A 785 -49.26 -3.65 -13.30
N VAL A 786 -48.02 -3.90 -13.75
CA VAL A 786 -47.74 -4.44 -15.10
C VAL A 786 -48.17 -5.90 -15.20
N ALA A 787 -47.90 -6.71 -14.17
CA ALA A 787 -48.32 -8.12 -14.13
C ALA A 787 -49.85 -8.26 -14.01
N ALA A 788 -50.51 -7.38 -13.27
CA ALA A 788 -51.96 -7.31 -13.13
C ALA A 788 -52.63 -6.77 -14.40
N ALA A 789 -52.00 -5.82 -15.11
CA ALA A 789 -52.46 -5.34 -16.41
C ALA A 789 -52.32 -6.42 -17.50
N ASP A 790 -51.21 -7.17 -17.52
CA ASP A 790 -51.04 -8.35 -18.38
C ASP A 790 -52.12 -9.41 -18.09
N LEU A 791 -52.41 -9.69 -16.81
CA LEU A 791 -53.44 -10.64 -16.39
C LEU A 791 -54.88 -10.16 -16.67
N LEU A 792 -55.16 -8.87 -16.49
CA LEU A 792 -56.45 -8.24 -16.80
C LEU A 792 -56.72 -8.24 -18.31
N LEU A 793 -55.70 -7.97 -19.13
CA LEU A 793 -55.81 -8.06 -20.60
C LEU A 793 -56.11 -9.49 -21.05
N ASP A 794 -55.47 -10.50 -20.48
CA ASP A 794 -55.74 -11.92 -20.76
C ASP A 794 -57.16 -12.33 -20.33
N ILE A 795 -57.64 -11.89 -19.16
CA ILE A 795 -59.00 -12.20 -18.69
C ILE A 795 -60.06 -11.47 -19.53
N ILE A 796 -59.87 -10.18 -19.82
CA ILE A 796 -60.82 -9.36 -20.58
C ILE A 796 -60.95 -9.87 -22.02
N THR A 797 -59.84 -10.25 -22.67
CA THR A 797 -59.86 -10.80 -24.04
C THR A 797 -60.50 -12.17 -24.13
N VAL A 798 -60.27 -13.06 -23.16
CA VAL A 798 -60.90 -14.39 -23.09
C VAL A 798 -62.40 -14.29 -22.84
N VAL A 799 -62.86 -13.33 -22.03
CA VAL A 799 -64.27 -13.24 -21.60
C VAL A 799 -65.15 -12.44 -22.57
N THR A 800 -64.63 -11.41 -23.26
CA THR A 800 -65.48 -10.44 -24.00
C THR A 800 -65.19 -10.31 -25.49
N GLY A 801 -64.22 -11.08 -26.02
CA GLY A 801 -63.89 -11.06 -27.45
C GLY A 801 -63.38 -9.69 -27.93
N PRO A 802 -63.50 -9.36 -29.23
CA PRO A 802 -62.93 -8.14 -29.84
C PRO A 802 -63.36 -6.83 -29.17
N ILE A 803 -64.50 -6.82 -28.49
CA ILE A 803 -65.09 -5.66 -27.81
C ILE A 803 -64.38 -5.38 -26.48
N GLY A 804 -63.88 -6.42 -25.79
CA GLY A 804 -63.06 -6.28 -24.59
C GLY A 804 -61.72 -5.60 -24.81
N ALA A 805 -61.10 -5.90 -25.95
CA ALA A 805 -59.84 -5.29 -26.37
C ALA A 805 -59.98 -3.77 -26.56
N ALA A 806 -61.16 -3.30 -27.01
CA ALA A 806 -61.46 -1.89 -27.17
C ALA A 806 -61.64 -1.13 -25.83
N ILE A 807 -62.10 -1.82 -24.78
CA ILE A 807 -62.28 -1.21 -23.43
C ILE A 807 -60.93 -1.11 -22.70
N ALA A 808 -60.01 -2.07 -22.91
CA ALA A 808 -58.65 -2.01 -22.38
C ALA A 808 -57.80 -0.87 -22.99
N LEU A 809 -58.11 -0.46 -24.22
CA LEU A 809 -57.47 0.66 -24.93
C LEU A 809 -57.72 2.05 -24.29
N PHE A 810 -58.65 2.16 -23.32
CA PHE A 810 -58.90 3.40 -22.58
C PHE A 810 -58.04 3.56 -21.32
N ALA A 811 -57.22 2.57 -20.95
CA ALA A 811 -56.15 2.76 -19.98
C ALA A 811 -54.98 3.44 -20.69
N ASP A 812 -54.84 4.75 -20.48
CA ASP A 812 -53.79 5.66 -20.96
C ASP A 812 -52.57 4.92 -21.58
N VAL A 813 -52.58 4.71 -22.91
CA VAL A 813 -51.58 3.92 -23.65
C VAL A 813 -50.15 4.42 -23.39
N SER A 814 -50.03 5.72 -23.04
CA SER A 814 -48.82 6.37 -22.59
C SER A 814 -48.26 5.82 -21.26
N ALA A 815 -49.12 5.49 -20.31
CA ALA A 815 -48.75 4.94 -19.00
C ALA A 815 -48.26 3.49 -19.12
N LEU A 816 -48.91 2.67 -19.95
CA LEU A 816 -48.50 1.27 -20.14
C LEU A 816 -47.11 1.15 -20.78
N GLY A 817 -46.82 1.98 -21.80
CA GLY A 817 -45.48 2.07 -22.40
C GLY A 817 -44.42 2.53 -21.40
N TYR A 818 -44.74 3.50 -20.53
CA TYR A 818 -43.85 3.95 -19.45
C TYR A 818 -43.51 2.81 -18.48
N TYR A 819 -44.50 2.06 -17.99
CA TYR A 819 -44.26 0.97 -17.04
C TYR A 819 -43.50 -0.21 -17.68
N LYS A 820 -43.76 -0.55 -18.95
CA LYS A 820 -42.99 -1.57 -19.70
C LYS A 820 -41.53 -1.17 -19.87
N TYR A 821 -41.28 0.09 -20.22
CA TYR A 821 -39.93 0.65 -20.30
C TYR A 821 -39.24 0.56 -18.94
N GLN A 822 -39.87 1.08 -17.89
CA GLN A 822 -39.29 1.11 -16.54
C GLN A 822 -38.99 -0.29 -16.01
N ARG A 823 -39.91 -1.25 -16.17
CA ARG A 823 -39.69 -2.64 -15.74
C ARG A 823 -38.46 -3.26 -16.41
N THR A 824 -38.30 -3.04 -17.71
CA THR A 824 -37.17 -3.55 -18.50
C THR A 824 -35.86 -2.87 -18.10
N ALA A 825 -35.88 -1.54 -17.95
CA ALA A 825 -34.71 -0.76 -17.55
C ALA A 825 -34.26 -1.06 -16.11
N ILE A 826 -35.19 -1.19 -15.15
CA ILE A 826 -34.90 -1.54 -13.76
C ILE A 826 -34.30 -2.93 -13.67
N LEU A 827 -34.90 -3.92 -14.35
CA LEU A 827 -34.36 -5.28 -14.38
C LEU A 827 -32.97 -5.32 -15.03
N GLY A 828 -32.74 -4.53 -16.08
CA GLY A 828 -31.44 -4.38 -16.71
C GLY A 828 -30.38 -3.80 -15.76
N GLU A 829 -30.67 -2.71 -15.06
CA GLU A 829 -29.75 -2.09 -14.09
C GLU A 829 -29.49 -3.01 -12.87
N VAL A 830 -30.52 -3.71 -12.38
CA VAL A 830 -30.34 -4.73 -11.32
C VAL A 830 -29.47 -5.89 -11.81
N THR A 831 -29.61 -6.30 -13.06
CA THR A 831 -28.75 -7.36 -13.64
C THR A 831 -27.30 -6.89 -13.74
N ILE A 832 -27.04 -5.65 -14.15
CA ILE A 832 -25.68 -5.09 -14.17
C ILE A 832 -25.07 -5.13 -12.77
N GLU A 833 -25.76 -4.62 -11.75
CA GLU A 833 -25.24 -4.59 -10.37
C GLU A 833 -25.09 -6.00 -9.77
N TYR A 834 -26.03 -6.91 -10.04
CA TYR A 834 -25.96 -8.29 -9.54
C TYR A 834 -24.78 -9.05 -10.16
N VAL A 835 -24.58 -8.93 -11.48
CA VAL A 835 -23.47 -9.57 -12.19
C VAL A 835 -22.12 -8.94 -11.82
N ARG A 836 -22.09 -7.61 -11.65
CA ARG A 836 -20.91 -6.86 -11.20
C ARG A 836 -20.41 -7.33 -9.84
N ASN A 837 -21.31 -7.71 -8.94
CA ASN A 837 -20.99 -8.23 -7.61
C ASN A 837 -20.95 -9.78 -7.57
N ASN A 838 -20.54 -10.44 -8.66
CA ASN A 838 -20.42 -11.90 -8.76
C ASN A 838 -21.71 -12.67 -8.39
N TYR A 839 -22.85 -12.22 -8.88
CA TYR A 839 -24.17 -12.80 -8.58
C TYR A 839 -24.56 -12.69 -7.10
N SER A 840 -24.17 -11.58 -6.45
CA SER A 840 -24.53 -11.25 -5.07
C SER A 840 -25.03 -9.81 -4.95
N TRP A 841 -25.59 -9.45 -3.79
CA TRP A 841 -26.09 -8.10 -3.50
C TRP A 841 -25.04 -7.26 -2.77
N ALA A 842 -24.69 -6.09 -3.32
CA ALA A 842 -23.82 -5.11 -2.64
C ALA A 842 -24.57 -4.39 -1.50
N GLY A 843 -24.71 -5.09 -0.36
CA GLY A 843 -25.46 -4.63 0.80
C GLY A 843 -26.92 -5.12 0.78
N SER A 844 -27.84 -4.35 1.38
CA SER A 844 -29.25 -4.79 1.45
C SER A 844 -29.88 -4.82 0.05
N GLN A 845 -30.52 -5.95 -0.29
CA GLN A 845 -31.25 -6.16 -1.54
C GLN A 845 -32.24 -5.01 -1.83
N GLN A 846 -32.89 -4.48 -0.78
CA GLN A 846 -33.81 -3.36 -0.90
C GLN A 846 -33.12 -2.05 -1.33
N ALA A 847 -31.95 -1.73 -0.78
CA ALA A 847 -31.22 -0.51 -1.11
C ALA A 847 -30.67 -0.55 -2.55
N VAL A 848 -30.21 -1.71 -3.01
CA VAL A 848 -29.72 -1.91 -4.38
C VAL A 848 -30.86 -1.69 -5.38
N ILE A 849 -32.02 -2.35 -5.18
CA ILE A 849 -33.16 -2.26 -6.10
C ILE A 849 -33.72 -0.83 -6.17
N LYS A 850 -33.81 -0.11 -5.05
CA LYS A 850 -34.26 1.29 -5.03
C LYS A 850 -33.32 2.21 -5.82
N ARG A 851 -32.01 2.04 -5.66
CA ARG A 851 -31.00 2.80 -6.42
C ARG A 851 -31.06 2.52 -7.92
N CYS A 852 -31.22 1.26 -8.31
CA CYS A 852 -31.39 0.88 -9.72
C CYS A 852 -32.66 1.49 -10.32
N LYS A 853 -33.75 1.62 -9.54
CA LYS A 853 -34.98 2.33 -9.96
C LYS A 853 -34.73 3.80 -10.27
N GLU A 854 -33.99 4.49 -9.41
CA GLU A 854 -33.64 5.91 -9.61
C GLU A 854 -32.81 6.09 -10.88
N THR A 855 -31.77 5.27 -11.08
CA THR A 855 -30.92 5.28 -12.27
C THR A 855 -31.71 5.02 -13.56
N ALA A 856 -32.60 4.02 -13.55
CA ALA A 856 -33.45 3.70 -14.69
C ALA A 856 -34.43 4.85 -15.02
N SER A 857 -34.95 5.52 -13.99
CA SER A 857 -35.88 6.65 -14.15
C SER A 857 -35.20 7.88 -14.75
N GLN A 858 -33.98 8.20 -14.30
CA GLN A 858 -33.19 9.32 -14.84
C GLN A 858 -32.88 9.14 -16.34
N HIS A 859 -32.56 7.90 -16.77
CA HIS A 859 -32.33 7.60 -18.18
C HIS A 859 -33.58 7.83 -19.04
N TYR A 860 -34.76 7.42 -18.57
CA TYR A 860 -36.01 7.65 -19.30
C TYR A 860 -36.27 9.15 -19.55
N PHE A 861 -36.11 9.97 -18.52
CA PHE A 861 -36.35 11.42 -18.63
C PHE A 861 -35.34 12.14 -19.52
N SER A 862 -34.09 11.65 -19.60
CA SER A 862 -33.09 12.21 -20.52
C SER A 862 -33.43 11.91 -22.00
N ILE A 863 -34.02 10.75 -22.29
CA ILE A 863 -34.48 10.37 -23.63
C ILE A 863 -35.71 11.20 -24.05
N GLN A 864 -36.70 11.38 -23.16
CA GLN A 864 -37.84 12.24 -23.45
C GLN A 864 -37.46 13.71 -23.70
N LYS A 865 -36.40 14.21 -23.04
CA LYS A 865 -35.86 15.56 -23.29
C LYS A 865 -35.09 15.71 -24.61
N LYS A 866 -34.57 14.62 -25.19
CA LYS A 866 -33.88 14.63 -26.50
C LYS A 866 -34.85 14.46 -27.68
N ASN A 867 -36.01 13.86 -27.43
CA ASN A 867 -37.07 13.64 -28.44
C ASN A 867 -38.15 14.73 -28.45
N LYS A 868 -38.07 15.69 -27.52
CA LYS A 868 -38.76 16.99 -27.55
C LYS A 868 -37.77 18.05 -28.03
#